data_AF-A0A4R6S203-F1
#
_entry.id   AF-A0A4R6S203-F1
#
_cell.length_a   1.000
_cell.length_b   1.000
_cell.length_c   1.000
_cell.angle_alpha   90.00
_cell.angle_beta   90.00
_cell.angle_gamma   90.00
#
_symmetry.space_group_name_H-M   'P 1'
#
loop_
_entity.id
_entity.type
_entity.pdbx_description
1 polymer ?
#
loop_
_entity_poly.entity_id
_entity_poly.type
_entity_poly.pdbx_seq_one_letter_code
_entity_poly.pdbx_strand_id
1 'polypeptide(L)'
;MTVTLRDARGAPSKDRDYAYPMFWGNHGGSPVTAEIGIDEHGRAGSLRFTRAGRRIAAIAIALTLAATSLVAGVAAPALAADGTGVLKGTIAVPAGTDLTKVNIAVTPRIHTGAVYTDFGLDPNGAYEVTGLPDAEFIVSAFVYTGQGYPNPNVHEQLLLPTPTTAGVTIAGGETKVQNFTMKPATAKISGHITLDGSSAVQVILKQKVGSEWISMNSAWSGSGAAPIDFATYGLAAGTYKAVFVALAGDYPYERQQWWEGTGVEEQATPITLAEGEIRTGVDTVFLRQFTSGPTVTVQGTPAVGSTLSAATTSWVPAATKVTYQWYQGDPNGPGAVEIAGATAASYVPTAADVGKRLYVIAVGTRQGYSDWGAPSEATAAVTTAALTATPKPTVTGTPKVGATLTANAGTWAPAPVALSYQWQRAGAPISGATQATYTPVAADAGKTLTVAVTGTKSGYSPNTQTSAATAAIAPATPAVLPFIDVKQGDKFYTEIAWMYETGLSTGIATQEGLVYQPKAAVSREAMAAFLYRSSKATYQGPAVSPFADIKPGDKFYNEITWMAHEGISTGITQPSGKPKYAPKAPVSREAMAAFIYRLEPRSYTAPIASPFADVEPGDNFYREIAWMYDTKVSTGVEQPSGKPKYAPKTAVSREAMAAFLYRVK
;
A
#
# COMPACT_ATOMS: atom_id res chain seq x y z
N MET A 1 -10.67 -36.06 -14.85
CA MET A 1 -12.11 -35.97 -15.17
C MET A 1 -12.51 -37.32 -15.75
N THR A 2 -13.57 -37.95 -15.24
CA THR A 2 -14.10 -39.19 -15.82
C THR A 2 -15.34 -38.83 -16.63
N VAL A 3 -15.35 -39.15 -17.92
CA VAL A 3 -16.52 -38.94 -18.79
C VAL A 3 -17.16 -40.31 -19.00
N THR A 4 -18.43 -40.45 -18.62
CA THR A 4 -19.19 -41.71 -18.80
C THR A 4 -20.28 -41.47 -19.82
N LEU A 5 -20.28 -42.24 -20.91
CA LEU A 5 -21.31 -42.17 -21.95
C LEU A 5 -22.46 -43.12 -21.60
N ARG A 6 -23.70 -42.60 -21.61
CA ARG A 6 -24.91 -43.39 -21.36
C ARG A 6 -25.84 -43.30 -22.56
N ASP A 7 -26.54 -44.40 -22.84
CA ASP A 7 -27.53 -44.46 -23.92
C ASP A 7 -28.80 -43.67 -23.58
N ALA A 8 -29.70 -43.53 -24.56
CA ALA A 8 -30.97 -42.80 -24.40
C ALA A 8 -31.92 -43.35 -23.31
N ARG A 9 -31.59 -44.50 -22.70
CA ARG A 9 -32.34 -45.15 -21.61
C ARG A 9 -31.62 -45.10 -20.26
N GLY A 10 -30.44 -44.46 -20.19
CA GLY A 10 -29.69 -44.22 -18.96
C GLY A 10 -28.80 -45.37 -18.51
N ALA A 11 -28.56 -46.40 -19.33
CA ALA A 11 -27.60 -47.46 -19.03
C ALA A 11 -26.18 -47.07 -19.52
N PRO A 12 -25.10 -47.46 -18.82
CA PRO A 12 -23.75 -47.27 -19.32
C PRO A 12 -23.54 -48.07 -20.62
N SER A 13 -23.02 -47.43 -21.65
CA SER A 13 -22.65 -48.07 -22.92
C SER A 13 -21.68 -49.21 -22.66
N LYS A 14 -22.00 -50.45 -23.09
CA LYS A 14 -21.13 -51.61 -22.86
C LYS A 14 -19.86 -51.62 -23.74
N ASP A 15 -19.79 -50.75 -24.73
CA ASP A 15 -18.62 -50.60 -25.58
C ASP A 15 -18.12 -49.15 -25.49
N ARG A 16 -16.84 -49.00 -25.13
CA ARG A 16 -16.02 -47.77 -25.22
C ARG A 16 -16.13 -46.77 -24.07
N ASP A 17 -15.44 -47.08 -22.96
CA ASP A 17 -14.83 -46.05 -22.12
C ASP A 17 -13.57 -45.53 -22.81
N TYR A 18 -13.59 -44.28 -23.27
CA TYR A 18 -12.38 -43.58 -23.74
C TYR A 18 -11.87 -42.66 -22.62
N ALA A 19 -10.72 -43.01 -22.05
CA ALA A 19 -9.96 -42.09 -21.21
C ALA A 19 -9.16 -41.13 -22.10
N TYR A 20 -9.64 -39.89 -22.26
CA TYR A 20 -8.85 -38.81 -22.86
C TYR A 20 -8.03 -38.11 -21.77
N PRO A 21 -6.69 -38.04 -21.87
CA PRO A 21 -5.90 -37.16 -21.01
C PRO A 21 -5.93 -35.74 -21.59
N MET A 22 -6.88 -34.91 -21.15
CA MET A 22 -6.67 -33.46 -21.19
C MET A 22 -6.04 -33.06 -19.85
N PHE A 23 -4.73 -32.78 -19.88
CA PHE A 23 -4.01 -32.26 -18.73
C PHE A 23 -4.41 -30.79 -18.51
N TRP A 24 -5.21 -30.54 -17.48
CA TRP A 24 -5.28 -29.22 -16.87
C TRP A 24 -4.06 -29.04 -15.97
N GLY A 25 -3.41 -27.88 -16.10
CA GLY A 25 -2.49 -27.39 -15.09
C GLY A 25 -3.14 -27.45 -13.71
N ASN A 26 -2.35 -27.92 -12.75
CA ASN A 26 -2.72 -28.28 -11.40
C ASN A 26 -3.43 -27.13 -10.66
N HIS A 27 -4.77 -27.12 -10.66
CA HIS A 27 -5.57 -26.32 -9.74
C HIS A 27 -6.37 -27.26 -8.84
N GLY A 28 -6.05 -27.23 -7.55
CA GLY A 28 -6.63 -28.08 -6.52
C GLY A 28 -8.16 -27.98 -6.46
N GLY A 29 -8.83 -29.11 -6.63
CA GLY A 29 -10.27 -29.24 -6.44
C GLY A 29 -10.75 -30.68 -6.66
N SER A 30 -11.70 -31.14 -5.85
CA SER A 30 -12.36 -32.45 -5.95
C SER A 30 -12.90 -32.74 -7.37
N PRO A 31 -13.02 -34.01 -7.79
CA PRO A 31 -13.34 -34.37 -9.17
C PRO A 31 -14.69 -33.81 -9.62
N VAL A 32 -14.69 -33.21 -10.82
CA VAL A 32 -15.90 -32.77 -11.54
C VAL A 32 -16.30 -33.88 -12.51
N THR A 33 -17.55 -34.30 -12.45
CA THR A 33 -18.16 -35.24 -13.41
C THR A 33 -18.99 -34.45 -14.42
N ALA A 34 -18.77 -34.69 -15.71
CA ALA A 34 -19.64 -34.19 -16.76
C ALA A 34 -20.37 -35.36 -17.41
N GLU A 35 -21.67 -35.19 -17.61
CA GLU A 35 -22.53 -36.15 -18.28
C GLU A 35 -22.98 -35.57 -19.63
N ILE A 36 -22.89 -36.39 -20.67
CA ILE A 36 -23.37 -36.08 -22.02
C ILE A 36 -24.45 -37.11 -22.36
N GLY A 37 -25.69 -36.63 -22.52
CA GLY A 37 -26.79 -37.47 -23.01
C GLY A 37 -26.80 -37.49 -24.52
N ILE A 38 -26.93 -38.67 -25.12
CA ILE A 38 -27.02 -38.87 -26.57
C ILE A 38 -28.47 -39.23 -26.92
N ASP A 39 -29.06 -38.59 -27.92
CA ASP A 39 -30.40 -38.95 -28.38
C ASP A 39 -30.38 -40.22 -29.26
N GLU A 40 -31.57 -40.71 -29.60
CA GLU A 40 -31.77 -41.95 -30.37
C GLU A 40 -31.22 -41.88 -31.83
N HIS A 41 -30.75 -40.71 -32.26
CA HIS A 41 -30.14 -40.48 -33.58
C HIS A 41 -28.63 -40.14 -33.49
N GLY A 42 -28.01 -40.30 -32.32
CA GLY A 42 -26.56 -40.12 -32.13
C GLY A 42 -26.12 -38.66 -32.00
N ARG A 43 -27.04 -37.70 -31.76
CA ARG A 43 -26.70 -36.29 -31.58
C ARG A 43 -26.49 -35.97 -30.09
N ALA A 44 -25.47 -35.16 -29.80
CA ALA A 44 -25.16 -34.75 -28.43
C ALA A 44 -26.22 -33.77 -27.89
N GLY A 45 -26.88 -34.12 -26.78
CA GLY A 45 -27.76 -33.26 -26.02
C GLY A 45 -27.02 -32.41 -24.97
N SER A 46 -27.78 -31.67 -24.15
CA SER A 46 -27.28 -30.67 -23.19
C SER A 46 -26.20 -31.19 -22.23
N LEU A 47 -25.09 -30.46 -22.09
CA LEU A 47 -24.05 -30.72 -21.10
C LEU A 47 -24.52 -30.34 -19.68
N ARG A 48 -24.28 -31.22 -18.70
CA ARG A 48 -24.57 -30.95 -17.28
C ARG A 48 -23.32 -31.15 -16.43
N PHE A 49 -23.07 -30.17 -15.56
CA PHE A 49 -21.99 -30.21 -14.57
C PHE A 49 -22.57 -30.30 -13.16
N THR A 50 -22.07 -31.23 -12.36
CA THR A 50 -22.52 -31.40 -10.97
C THR A 50 -21.32 -31.48 -10.03
N ARG A 51 -21.34 -30.69 -8.95
CA ARG A 51 -20.35 -30.73 -7.86
C ARG A 51 -21.10 -31.03 -6.57
N ALA A 52 -20.79 -32.16 -5.93
CA ALA A 52 -21.31 -32.57 -4.62
C ALA A 52 -22.79 -32.21 -4.36
N GLY A 53 -23.69 -32.56 -5.28
CA GLY A 53 -25.14 -32.50 -5.06
C GLY A 53 -25.83 -31.13 -5.09
N ARG A 54 -25.18 -30.03 -5.52
CA ARG A 54 -25.87 -28.74 -5.74
C ARG A 54 -25.63 -28.16 -7.13
N ARG A 55 -26.71 -27.67 -7.75
CA ARG A 55 -26.69 -26.94 -9.05
C ARG A 55 -26.10 -25.56 -8.82
N ILE A 56 -25.04 -25.20 -9.54
CA ILE A 56 -24.40 -23.88 -9.45
C ILE A 56 -24.76 -23.09 -10.72
N ALA A 57 -25.39 -21.93 -10.54
CA ALA A 57 -25.41 -20.86 -11.54
C ALA A 57 -24.24 -19.92 -11.20
N ALA A 58 -23.18 -19.91 -12.00
CA ALA A 58 -22.05 -19.00 -11.83
C ALA A 58 -21.59 -18.44 -13.18
N ILE A 59 -21.31 -17.15 -13.12
CA ILE A 59 -21.11 -16.17 -14.19
C ILE A 59 -19.87 -16.48 -15.03
N ALA A 60 -20.06 -16.46 -16.36
CA ALA A 60 -19.08 -16.80 -17.37
C ALA A 60 -18.10 -15.64 -17.65
N ILE A 61 -16.89 -15.71 -17.09
CA ILE A 61 -15.71 -14.97 -17.58
C ILE A 61 -14.48 -15.90 -17.45
N ALA A 62 -14.38 -16.90 -18.33
CA ALA A 62 -13.16 -17.67 -18.65
C ALA A 62 -13.41 -18.71 -19.77
N LEU A 63 -14.29 -18.41 -20.73
CA LEU A 63 -14.72 -19.39 -21.76
C LEU A 63 -14.81 -18.76 -23.16
N THR A 64 -13.87 -17.90 -23.50
CA THR A 64 -13.74 -17.32 -24.86
C THR A 64 -12.63 -17.96 -25.69
N LEU A 65 -11.88 -18.96 -25.19
CA LEU A 65 -10.93 -19.73 -26.00
C LEU A 65 -11.23 -21.25 -26.12
N ALA A 66 -12.24 -21.76 -25.42
CA ALA A 66 -12.70 -23.16 -25.58
C ALA A 66 -14.10 -23.27 -26.22
N ALA A 67 -14.75 -22.13 -26.52
CA ALA A 67 -16.08 -22.09 -27.15
C ALA A 67 -16.03 -21.75 -28.65
N THR A 68 -14.91 -21.22 -29.18
CA THR A 68 -14.72 -21.05 -30.64
C THR A 68 -14.45 -22.37 -31.36
N SER A 69 -14.09 -23.43 -30.63
CA SER A 69 -13.98 -24.80 -31.17
C SER A 69 -15.25 -25.66 -30.97
N LEU A 70 -16.33 -25.10 -30.40
CA LEU A 70 -17.63 -25.79 -30.27
C LEU A 70 -18.83 -25.08 -30.93
N VAL A 71 -18.64 -23.89 -31.52
CA VAL A 71 -19.70 -23.21 -32.33
C VAL A 71 -19.51 -23.40 -33.84
N ALA A 72 -18.39 -23.96 -34.29
CA ALA A 72 -18.34 -24.60 -35.60
C ALA A 72 -18.83 -26.04 -35.41
N GLY A 73 -20.13 -26.26 -35.59
CA GLY A 73 -20.68 -27.57 -35.89
C GLY A 73 -20.11 -28.05 -37.22
N VAL A 74 -18.85 -28.45 -37.22
CA VAL A 74 -18.33 -29.41 -38.18
C VAL A 74 -18.32 -30.68 -37.36
N ALA A 75 -19.36 -31.49 -37.50
CA ALA A 75 -19.19 -32.92 -37.29
C ALA A 75 -17.82 -33.27 -37.88
N ALA A 76 -16.95 -33.98 -37.15
CA ALA A 76 -15.84 -34.65 -37.82
C ALA A 76 -16.46 -35.25 -39.09
N PRO A 77 -16.03 -34.84 -40.30
CA PRO A 77 -16.60 -35.45 -41.48
C PRO A 77 -16.37 -36.93 -41.24
N ALA A 78 -17.46 -37.69 -41.13
CA ALA A 78 -17.36 -39.12 -41.29
C ALA A 78 -16.49 -39.28 -42.53
N LEU A 79 -15.34 -39.94 -42.40
CA LEU A 79 -14.51 -40.31 -43.54
C LEU A 79 -15.49 -40.79 -44.59
N ALA A 80 -15.72 -39.98 -45.63
CA ALA A 80 -16.48 -40.44 -46.77
C ALA A 80 -15.74 -41.69 -47.21
N ALA A 81 -16.41 -42.84 -47.16
CA ALA A 81 -15.78 -44.15 -47.21
C ALA A 81 -15.24 -44.50 -48.61
N ASP A 82 -14.96 -43.49 -49.42
CA ASP A 82 -14.68 -43.57 -50.84
C ASP A 82 -13.65 -42.46 -51.16
N GLY A 83 -12.47 -42.52 -50.53
CA GLY A 83 -11.36 -41.63 -50.85
C GLY A 83 -11.03 -41.77 -52.34
N THR A 84 -11.11 -40.67 -53.10
CA THR A 84 -10.79 -40.61 -54.55
C THR A 84 -9.73 -39.56 -54.86
N GLY A 85 -9.24 -38.82 -53.85
CA GLY A 85 -8.19 -37.83 -54.02
C GLY A 85 -6.84 -38.46 -54.36
N VAL A 86 -6.04 -37.74 -55.15
CA VAL A 86 -4.70 -38.15 -55.57
C VAL A 86 -3.71 -37.04 -55.23
N LEU A 87 -2.61 -37.39 -54.56
CA LEU A 87 -1.47 -36.50 -54.37
C LEU A 87 -0.28 -37.07 -55.12
N LYS A 88 0.26 -36.31 -56.07
CA LYS A 88 1.43 -36.73 -56.86
C LYS A 88 2.48 -35.64 -56.96
N GLY A 89 3.67 -35.98 -57.39
CA GLY A 89 4.73 -35.00 -57.58
C GLY A 89 6.09 -35.64 -57.78
N THR A 90 7.13 -34.84 -57.69
CA THR A 90 8.54 -35.27 -57.77
C THR A 90 9.31 -34.84 -56.56
N ILE A 91 10.26 -35.67 -56.12
CA ILE A 91 11.21 -35.36 -55.06
C ILE A 91 12.60 -35.24 -55.68
N ALA A 92 13.14 -34.03 -55.67
CA ALA A 92 14.55 -33.81 -55.96
C ALA A 92 15.39 -34.22 -54.75
N VAL A 93 16.28 -35.19 -54.92
CA VAL A 93 17.19 -35.70 -53.87
C VAL A 93 18.63 -35.24 -54.09
N PRO A 94 19.45 -35.12 -53.03
CA PRO A 94 20.88 -34.84 -53.16
C PRO A 94 21.61 -35.89 -54.01
N ALA A 95 22.66 -35.46 -54.72
CA ALA A 95 23.46 -36.36 -55.55
C ALA A 95 24.05 -37.51 -54.73
N GLY A 96 23.89 -38.75 -55.22
CA GLY A 96 24.34 -39.97 -54.54
C GLY A 96 23.29 -40.62 -53.62
N THR A 97 22.09 -40.05 -53.49
CA THR A 97 20.98 -40.67 -52.74
C THR A 97 20.38 -41.83 -53.54
N ASP A 98 20.26 -43.00 -52.91
CA ASP A 98 19.60 -44.17 -53.47
C ASP A 98 18.07 -43.99 -53.42
N LEU A 99 17.46 -43.64 -54.56
CA LEU A 99 16.02 -43.41 -54.67
C LEU A 99 15.17 -44.63 -54.27
N THR A 100 15.70 -45.85 -54.37
CA THR A 100 14.98 -47.08 -53.97
C THR A 100 14.78 -47.20 -52.47
N LYS A 101 15.52 -46.39 -51.70
CA LYS A 101 15.43 -46.28 -50.25
C LYS A 101 14.65 -45.06 -49.82
N VAL A 102 14.19 -44.23 -50.75
CA VAL A 102 13.42 -43.03 -50.41
C VAL A 102 11.94 -43.39 -50.33
N ASN A 103 11.36 -43.10 -49.18
CA ASN A 103 9.97 -43.34 -48.87
C ASN A 103 9.23 -42.01 -48.69
N ILE A 104 7.94 -42.01 -49.04
CA ILE A 104 7.00 -40.91 -48.76
C ILE A 104 5.91 -41.38 -47.83
N ALA A 105 5.62 -40.57 -46.82
CA ALA A 105 4.47 -40.73 -45.94
C ALA A 105 3.51 -39.54 -46.06
N VAL A 106 2.21 -39.83 -46.17
CA VAL A 106 1.12 -38.85 -46.19
C VAL A 106 0.25 -39.06 -44.95
N THR A 107 0.23 -38.08 -44.05
CA THR A 107 -0.42 -38.19 -42.74
C THR A 107 -1.48 -37.11 -42.57
N PRO A 108 -2.73 -37.44 -42.20
CA PRO A 108 -3.76 -36.43 -41.91
C PRO A 108 -3.35 -35.53 -40.74
N ARG A 109 -3.61 -34.23 -40.85
CA ARG A 109 -3.17 -33.21 -39.88
C ARG A 109 -3.81 -33.34 -38.48
N ILE A 110 -4.99 -33.95 -38.37
CA ILE A 110 -5.79 -33.98 -37.12
C ILE A 110 -5.99 -35.42 -36.55
N HIS A 111 -5.19 -36.41 -36.98
CA HIS A 111 -5.33 -37.78 -36.44
C HIS A 111 -3.99 -38.51 -36.23
N THR A 112 -3.77 -38.99 -35.01
CA THR A 112 -2.55 -39.67 -34.53
C THR A 112 -2.60 -41.18 -34.74
N GLY A 113 -2.82 -41.67 -35.96
CA GLY A 113 -2.75 -43.12 -36.17
C GLY A 113 -2.96 -43.68 -37.58
N ALA A 114 -3.60 -42.97 -38.50
CA ALA A 114 -3.73 -43.44 -39.88
C ALA A 114 -2.61 -42.84 -40.74
N VAL A 115 -1.51 -43.58 -40.91
CA VAL A 115 -0.54 -43.30 -41.98
C VAL A 115 -1.10 -43.90 -43.26
N TYR A 116 -1.46 -43.06 -44.22
CA TYR A 116 -1.84 -43.54 -45.54
C TYR A 116 -0.55 -43.82 -46.30
N THR A 117 0.00 -45.02 -46.05
CA THR A 117 0.96 -45.78 -46.87
C THR A 117 2.42 -45.28 -47.00
N ASP A 118 3.33 -46.25 -47.12
CA ASP A 118 4.77 -46.16 -47.39
C ASP A 118 5.00 -46.56 -48.86
N PHE A 119 5.57 -45.68 -49.68
CA PHE A 119 5.82 -45.95 -51.10
C PHE A 119 7.25 -45.59 -51.50
N GLY A 120 7.89 -46.49 -52.25
CA GLY A 120 9.13 -46.19 -52.95
C GLY A 120 8.89 -45.23 -54.12
N LEU A 121 9.82 -44.31 -54.34
CA LEU A 121 9.81 -43.43 -55.51
C LEU A 121 9.99 -44.24 -56.80
N ASP A 122 9.44 -43.73 -57.91
CA ASP A 122 9.82 -44.23 -59.22
C ASP A 122 11.31 -43.89 -59.52
N PRO A 123 11.94 -44.50 -60.54
CA PRO A 123 13.34 -44.26 -60.88
C PRO A 123 13.70 -42.79 -61.19
N ASN A 124 12.72 -41.93 -61.43
CA ASN A 124 12.86 -40.50 -61.71
C ASN A 124 12.51 -39.62 -60.49
N GLY A 125 12.25 -40.22 -59.33
CA GLY A 125 11.89 -39.52 -58.09
C GLY A 125 10.42 -39.09 -58.03
N ALA A 126 9.55 -39.58 -58.91
CA ALA A 126 8.12 -39.29 -58.88
C ALA A 126 7.37 -40.17 -57.90
N TYR A 127 6.28 -39.63 -57.36
CA TYR A 127 5.40 -40.32 -56.44
C TYR A 127 3.92 -40.02 -56.74
N GLU A 128 3.05 -40.95 -56.37
CA GLU A 128 1.61 -40.82 -56.47
C GLU A 128 0.93 -41.59 -55.34
N VAL A 129 0.07 -40.90 -54.57
CA VAL A 129 -0.72 -41.45 -53.48
C VAL A 129 -2.18 -41.24 -53.82
N THR A 130 -2.91 -42.32 -54.03
CA THR A 130 -4.33 -42.31 -54.40
C THR A 130 -5.21 -42.72 -53.21
N GLY A 131 -6.52 -42.50 -53.32
CA GLY A 131 -7.45 -42.93 -52.28
C GLY A 131 -7.49 -42.02 -51.05
N LEU A 132 -6.98 -40.79 -51.17
CA LEU A 132 -6.92 -39.85 -50.06
C LEU A 132 -8.31 -39.26 -49.79
N PRO A 133 -8.80 -39.30 -48.53
CA PRO A 133 -10.04 -38.66 -48.14
C PRO A 133 -9.91 -37.14 -48.06
N ASP A 134 -11.05 -36.45 -47.98
CA ASP A 134 -11.12 -35.01 -47.81
C ASP A 134 -10.52 -34.59 -46.47
N ALA A 135 -9.26 -34.14 -46.50
CA ALA A 135 -8.50 -33.73 -45.33
C ALA A 135 -7.33 -32.83 -45.70
N GLU A 136 -6.75 -32.21 -44.67
CA GLU A 136 -5.44 -31.58 -44.75
C GLU A 136 -4.37 -32.59 -44.36
N PHE A 137 -3.36 -32.76 -45.20
CA PHE A 137 -2.29 -33.75 -45.02
C PHE A 137 -0.92 -33.11 -44.82
N ILE A 138 -0.10 -33.73 -44.00
CA ILE A 138 1.34 -33.49 -43.90
C ILE A 138 2.04 -34.53 -44.75
N VAL A 139 2.92 -34.08 -45.64
CA VAL A 139 3.70 -34.94 -46.52
C VAL A 139 5.14 -34.93 -46.05
N SER A 140 5.69 -36.11 -45.80
CA SER A 140 7.07 -36.30 -45.35
C SER A 140 7.80 -37.26 -46.29
N ALA A 141 9.08 -37.02 -46.53
CA ALA A 141 9.94 -37.92 -47.28
C ALA A 141 11.19 -38.26 -46.46
N PHE A 142 11.66 -39.49 -46.54
CA PHE A 142 12.79 -39.99 -45.74
C PHE A 142 13.53 -41.12 -46.44
N VAL A 143 14.80 -41.36 -46.09
CA VAL A 143 15.59 -42.49 -46.61
C VAL A 143 15.61 -43.62 -45.60
N TYR A 144 15.07 -44.78 -45.97
CA TYR A 144 15.06 -46.01 -45.19
C TYR A 144 16.23 -46.93 -45.56
N THR A 145 17.15 -47.13 -44.63
CA THR A 145 18.41 -47.87 -44.90
C THR A 145 18.34 -49.37 -44.55
N GLY A 146 17.21 -49.84 -44.00
CA GLY A 146 16.89 -51.26 -43.87
C GLY A 146 17.75 -52.04 -42.88
N GLN A 147 17.43 -51.98 -41.59
CA GLN A 147 17.61 -53.06 -40.63
C GLN A 147 16.47 -52.99 -39.62
N GLY A 148 15.76 -54.09 -39.38
CA GLY A 148 14.70 -54.16 -38.39
C GLY A 148 15.18 -53.80 -36.98
N TYR A 149 14.24 -53.41 -36.13
CA TYR A 149 14.40 -53.42 -34.66
C TYR A 149 15.20 -54.67 -34.22
N PRO A 150 16.25 -54.59 -33.37
CA PRO A 150 16.85 -53.45 -32.67
C PRO A 150 18.38 -53.31 -32.92
N ASN A 151 18.84 -52.22 -33.52
CA ASN A 151 20.24 -51.81 -33.40
C ASN A 151 20.33 -50.28 -33.21
N PRO A 152 20.82 -49.79 -32.06
CA PRO A 152 20.88 -48.35 -31.76
C PRO A 152 21.82 -47.52 -32.67
N ASN A 153 22.56 -48.15 -33.59
CA ASN A 153 23.67 -47.51 -34.30
C ASN A 153 23.59 -47.55 -35.84
N VAL A 154 22.40 -47.66 -36.44
CA VAL A 154 22.28 -47.68 -37.92
C VAL A 154 21.42 -46.53 -38.43
N HIS A 155 22.05 -45.73 -39.27
CA HIS A 155 21.68 -44.39 -39.72
C HIS A 155 20.43 -44.35 -40.60
N GLU A 156 19.35 -43.74 -40.10
CA GLU A 156 18.37 -43.09 -40.96
C GLU A 156 18.97 -41.76 -41.42
N GLN A 157 19.28 -41.64 -42.72
CA GLN A 157 19.55 -40.33 -43.30
C GLN A 157 18.19 -39.71 -43.61
N LEU A 158 17.56 -39.12 -42.60
CA LEU A 158 16.27 -38.48 -42.77
C LEU A 158 16.45 -37.18 -43.57
N LEU A 159 16.50 -37.29 -44.89
CA LEU A 159 16.46 -36.13 -45.76
C LEU A 159 15.03 -35.57 -45.72
N LEU A 160 14.72 -34.72 -44.75
CA LEU A 160 13.40 -34.12 -44.70
C LEU A 160 13.21 -33.26 -45.95
N PRO A 161 12.05 -33.36 -46.64
CA PRO A 161 11.70 -32.32 -47.60
C PRO A 161 11.76 -31.01 -46.80
N THR A 162 12.40 -29.99 -47.36
CA THR A 162 12.30 -28.64 -46.77
C THR A 162 10.80 -28.41 -46.56
N PRO A 163 10.28 -28.23 -45.33
CA PRO A 163 8.85 -28.17 -45.12
C PRO A 163 8.37 -26.87 -45.76
N THR A 164 7.98 -26.93 -47.03
CA THR A 164 7.18 -25.89 -47.66
C THR A 164 5.80 -26.00 -47.06
N THR A 165 5.63 -25.29 -45.94
CA THR A 165 4.48 -24.46 -45.59
C THR A 165 3.08 -25.06 -45.74
N ALA A 166 2.39 -25.24 -44.60
CA ALA A 166 0.97 -25.57 -44.46
C ALA A 166 0.59 -26.95 -45.01
N GLY A 167 -0.35 -27.64 -44.37
CA GLY A 167 -0.76 -28.95 -44.85
C GLY A 167 -1.37 -28.87 -46.25
N VAL A 168 -1.23 -29.97 -47.00
CA VAL A 168 -1.82 -30.13 -48.32
C VAL A 168 -3.28 -30.51 -48.12
N THR A 169 -4.19 -29.54 -48.25
CA THR A 169 -5.63 -29.84 -48.32
C THR A 169 -5.95 -30.53 -49.65
N ILE A 170 -6.65 -31.66 -49.58
CA ILE A 170 -7.20 -32.40 -50.72
C ILE A 170 -8.72 -32.46 -50.50
N ALA A 171 -9.50 -32.08 -51.52
CA ALA A 171 -10.95 -32.20 -51.54
C ALA A 171 -11.40 -33.31 -52.51
N GLY A 172 -12.62 -33.82 -52.36
CA GLY A 172 -13.11 -35.05 -52.99
C GLY A 172 -12.84 -35.17 -54.48
N GLY A 173 -12.06 -36.18 -54.86
CA GLY A 173 -11.71 -36.53 -56.25
C GLY A 173 -10.62 -35.66 -56.89
N GLU A 174 -10.03 -34.71 -56.15
CA GLU A 174 -9.00 -33.82 -56.69
C GLU A 174 -7.64 -34.53 -56.85
N THR A 175 -6.93 -34.23 -57.95
CA THR A 175 -5.50 -34.57 -58.08
C THR A 175 -4.65 -33.34 -57.82
N LYS A 176 -3.83 -33.37 -56.76
CA LYS A 176 -2.92 -32.29 -56.39
C LYS A 176 -1.48 -32.64 -56.73
N VAL A 177 -0.77 -31.71 -57.37
CA VAL A 177 0.65 -31.86 -57.67
C VAL A 177 1.48 -31.08 -56.67
N GLN A 178 2.39 -31.75 -55.95
CA GLN A 178 3.29 -31.13 -54.99
C GLN A 178 4.71 -31.66 -55.18
N ASN A 179 5.61 -30.80 -55.64
CA ASN A 179 7.03 -31.18 -55.76
C ASN A 179 7.79 -30.82 -54.47
N PHE A 180 8.81 -31.61 -54.16
CA PHE A 180 9.67 -31.42 -52.99
C PHE A 180 11.13 -31.43 -53.37
N THR A 181 11.95 -30.78 -52.54
CA THR A 181 13.40 -30.90 -52.60
C THR A 181 13.92 -31.30 -51.23
N MET A 182 14.57 -32.47 -51.19
CA MET A 182 15.30 -32.98 -50.05
C MET A 182 16.64 -32.25 -49.95
N LYS A 183 16.96 -31.77 -48.75
CA LYS A 183 18.28 -31.20 -48.43
C LYS A 183 19.09 -32.19 -47.61
N PRO A 184 20.43 -32.18 -47.71
CA PRO A 184 21.28 -32.96 -46.83
C PRO A 184 20.98 -32.64 -45.37
N ALA A 185 20.50 -33.63 -44.62
CA ALA A 185 20.21 -33.50 -43.21
C ALA A 185 21.39 -34.10 -42.44
N THR A 186 22.33 -33.25 -42.06
CA THR A 186 23.59 -33.65 -41.41
C THR A 186 23.69 -33.16 -39.96
N ALA A 187 22.76 -32.30 -39.52
CA ALA A 187 22.71 -31.80 -38.16
C ALA A 187 22.24 -32.89 -37.18
N LYS A 188 22.64 -32.76 -35.91
CA LYS A 188 22.40 -33.73 -34.84
C LYS A 188 22.10 -33.02 -33.53
N ILE A 189 21.24 -33.60 -32.71
CA ILE A 189 21.05 -33.22 -31.30
C ILE A 189 21.41 -34.41 -30.43
N SER A 190 22.22 -34.22 -29.40
CA SER A 190 22.63 -35.28 -28.48
C SER A 190 22.73 -34.79 -27.03
N GLY A 191 22.62 -35.72 -26.10
CA GLY A 191 22.72 -35.45 -24.66
C GLY A 191 22.53 -36.70 -23.81
N HIS A 192 22.45 -36.48 -22.51
CA HIS A 192 22.33 -37.48 -21.46
C HIS A 192 20.96 -37.40 -20.79
N ILE A 193 20.29 -38.55 -20.62
CA ILE A 193 19.00 -38.68 -19.96
C ILE A 193 19.21 -39.40 -18.62
N THR A 194 18.94 -38.72 -17.52
CA THR A 194 18.96 -39.33 -16.19
C THR A 194 17.55 -39.77 -15.80
N LEU A 195 17.38 -41.05 -15.44
CA LEU A 195 16.11 -41.63 -15.01
C LEU A 195 16.26 -42.31 -13.65
N ASP A 196 15.24 -42.19 -12.81
CA ASP A 196 15.16 -42.90 -11.54
C ASP A 196 14.31 -44.18 -11.73
N GLY A 197 14.88 -45.18 -12.41
CA GLY A 197 14.26 -46.47 -12.74
C GLY A 197 14.68 -47.02 -14.11
N SER A 198 14.17 -48.20 -14.48
CA SER A 198 14.50 -48.91 -15.73
C SER A 198 13.43 -48.71 -16.81
N SER A 199 13.13 -47.45 -17.17
CA SER A 199 12.18 -47.15 -18.26
C SER A 199 12.94 -46.83 -19.54
N ALA A 200 12.48 -47.34 -20.68
CA ALA A 200 12.95 -46.87 -21.98
C ALA A 200 12.47 -45.43 -22.20
N VAL A 201 13.29 -44.60 -22.85
CA VAL A 201 12.94 -43.22 -23.17
C VAL A 201 12.93 -42.99 -24.67
N GLN A 202 11.82 -42.46 -25.14
CA GLN A 202 11.67 -41.95 -26.49
C GLN A 202 11.97 -40.45 -26.48
N VAL A 203 12.84 -40.00 -27.38
CA VAL A 203 13.12 -38.57 -27.59
C VAL A 203 12.36 -38.11 -28.83
N ILE A 204 11.37 -37.24 -28.66
CA ILE A 204 10.58 -36.69 -29.76
C ILE A 204 11.03 -35.25 -30.01
N LEU A 205 11.37 -34.95 -31.26
CA LEU A 205 11.67 -33.59 -31.70
C LEU A 205 10.47 -32.99 -32.42
N LYS A 206 10.10 -31.77 -32.02
CA LYS A 206 9.15 -30.94 -32.75
C LYS A 206 9.88 -29.80 -33.45
N GLN A 207 9.79 -29.70 -34.77
CA GLN A 207 10.36 -28.59 -35.53
C GLN A 207 9.34 -27.45 -35.64
N LYS A 208 9.83 -26.21 -35.58
CA LYS A 208 9.05 -25.03 -35.87
C LYS A 208 8.86 -24.87 -37.37
N VAL A 209 7.62 -24.86 -37.82
CA VAL A 209 7.24 -24.60 -39.22
C VAL A 209 6.16 -23.51 -39.22
N GLY A 210 6.51 -22.31 -39.69
CA GLY A 210 5.65 -21.13 -39.54
C GLY A 210 5.38 -20.80 -38.07
N SER A 211 4.10 -20.74 -37.69
CA SER A 211 3.65 -20.51 -36.30
C SER A 211 3.48 -21.80 -35.48
N GLU A 212 3.68 -22.97 -36.09
CA GLU A 212 3.34 -24.26 -35.49
C GLU A 212 4.58 -25.11 -35.16
N TRP A 213 4.39 -26.07 -34.26
CA TRP A 213 5.38 -27.08 -33.88
C TRP A 213 4.92 -28.44 -34.39
N ILE A 214 5.65 -28.99 -35.37
CA ILE A 214 5.33 -30.26 -36.01
C ILE A 214 6.27 -31.34 -35.46
N SER A 215 5.72 -32.47 -35.01
CA SER A 215 6.53 -33.64 -34.58
C SER A 215 7.22 -34.24 -35.79
N MET A 216 8.56 -34.23 -35.80
CA MET A 216 9.34 -34.53 -37.00
C MET A 216 10.37 -35.64 -36.83
N ASN A 217 10.54 -36.20 -35.62
CA ASN A 217 11.39 -37.36 -35.40
C ASN A 217 11.21 -37.99 -34.02
N SER A 218 11.43 -39.31 -33.92
CA SER A 218 11.65 -39.99 -32.65
C SER A 218 12.99 -40.74 -32.67
N ALA A 219 13.95 -40.33 -31.84
CA ALA A 219 15.11 -41.17 -31.56
C ALA A 219 14.77 -42.11 -30.39
N TRP A 220 14.99 -43.41 -30.60
CA TRP A 220 14.81 -44.41 -29.55
C TRP A 220 16.12 -44.61 -28.82
N SER A 221 16.14 -44.32 -27.53
CA SER A 221 17.25 -44.71 -26.67
C SER A 221 16.87 -46.02 -25.97
N GLY A 222 17.68 -47.06 -26.16
CA GLY A 222 17.37 -48.40 -25.65
C GLY A 222 17.26 -48.46 -24.13
N SER A 223 16.64 -49.53 -23.61
CA SER A 223 16.55 -49.78 -22.17
C SER A 223 17.95 -50.03 -21.57
N GLY A 224 18.42 -49.18 -20.65
CA GLY A 224 19.73 -49.29 -20.01
C GLY A 224 19.79 -48.57 -18.66
N ALA A 225 20.88 -48.78 -17.91
CA ALA A 225 21.12 -48.08 -16.64
C ALA A 225 21.49 -46.61 -16.91
N ALA A 226 20.83 -45.68 -16.23
CA ALA A 226 21.07 -44.24 -16.37
C ALA A 226 22.54 -43.87 -16.04
N PRO A 227 23.12 -42.85 -16.71
CA PRO A 227 22.51 -42.00 -17.73
C PRO A 227 22.38 -42.73 -19.09
N ILE A 228 21.27 -42.48 -19.79
CA ILE A 228 21.03 -42.99 -21.15
C ILE A 228 21.49 -41.92 -22.13
N ASP A 229 22.46 -42.24 -22.97
CA ASP A 229 22.90 -41.34 -24.05
C ASP A 229 21.92 -41.41 -25.22
N PHE A 230 21.58 -40.26 -25.80
CA PHE A 230 20.83 -40.21 -27.06
C PHE A 230 21.54 -39.31 -28.07
N ALA A 231 21.35 -39.65 -29.34
CA ALA A 231 21.69 -38.80 -30.46
C ALA A 231 20.61 -38.93 -31.53
N THR A 232 20.17 -37.80 -32.05
CA THR A 232 19.33 -37.72 -33.24
C THR A 232 20.23 -37.54 -34.44
N TYR A 233 19.80 -38.09 -35.58
CA TYR A 233 20.53 -38.02 -36.83
C TYR A 233 19.59 -37.50 -37.91
N GLY A 234 20.15 -36.92 -38.99
CA GLY A 234 19.33 -36.51 -40.12
C GLY A 234 18.48 -35.28 -39.85
N LEU A 235 18.95 -34.28 -39.09
CA LEU A 235 18.20 -33.05 -38.89
C LEU A 235 18.56 -32.00 -39.94
N ALA A 236 17.53 -31.27 -40.40
CA ALA A 236 17.70 -30.09 -41.22
C ALA A 236 18.05 -28.86 -40.34
N ALA A 237 18.57 -27.80 -40.96
CA ALA A 237 18.67 -26.52 -40.27
C ALA A 237 17.27 -26.02 -39.90
N GLY A 238 17.10 -25.53 -38.67
CA GLY A 238 15.79 -25.14 -38.17
C GLY A 238 15.75 -25.01 -36.65
N THR A 239 14.58 -24.64 -36.13
CA THR A 239 14.35 -24.54 -34.69
C THR A 239 13.51 -25.72 -34.20
N TYR A 240 13.94 -26.36 -33.13
CA TYR A 240 13.34 -27.58 -32.58
C TYR A 240 12.96 -27.40 -31.11
N LYS A 241 12.04 -28.22 -30.61
CA LYS A 241 11.84 -28.48 -29.18
C LYS A 241 11.97 -29.98 -28.96
N ALA A 242 12.62 -30.38 -27.87
CA ALA A 242 12.77 -31.78 -27.51
C ALA A 242 11.85 -32.12 -26.33
N VAL A 243 11.06 -33.19 -26.48
CA VAL A 243 10.33 -33.83 -25.38
C VAL A 243 10.84 -35.24 -25.21
N PHE A 244 11.12 -35.59 -23.97
CA PHE A 244 11.56 -36.91 -23.56
C PHE A 244 10.35 -37.62 -22.94
N VAL A 245 10.06 -38.83 -23.39
CA VAL A 245 8.91 -39.60 -22.96
C VAL A 245 9.38 -40.94 -22.38
N ALA A 246 9.20 -41.12 -21.08
CA ALA A 246 9.45 -42.38 -20.39
C ALA A 246 8.27 -43.33 -20.58
N LEU A 247 8.58 -44.56 -21.00
CA LEU A 247 7.61 -45.60 -21.32
C LEU A 247 7.44 -46.58 -20.16
N ALA A 248 6.20 -46.92 -19.80
CA ALA A 248 5.92 -48.01 -18.86
C ALA A 248 5.60 -49.30 -19.65
N GLY A 249 6.50 -50.29 -19.62
CA GLY A 249 6.26 -51.63 -20.18
C GLY A 249 5.72 -51.63 -21.62
N ASP A 250 4.77 -52.53 -21.91
CA ASP A 250 4.14 -52.71 -23.24
C ASP A 250 3.14 -51.59 -23.64
N TYR A 251 3.40 -50.34 -23.22
CA TYR A 251 2.66 -49.08 -23.43
C TYR A 251 1.31 -48.98 -22.67
N PRO A 252 1.14 -47.95 -21.81
CA PRO A 252 1.10 -46.53 -22.22
C PRO A 252 2.18 -45.65 -21.56
N TYR A 253 2.37 -44.43 -22.09
CA TYR A 253 3.35 -43.44 -21.63
C TYR A 253 3.28 -43.19 -20.11
N GLU A 254 4.41 -43.31 -19.41
CA GLU A 254 4.47 -43.14 -17.95
C GLU A 254 4.64 -41.67 -17.56
N ARG A 255 5.61 -40.98 -18.20
CA ARG A 255 5.94 -39.57 -17.94
C ARG A 255 6.50 -38.90 -19.19
N GLN A 256 6.29 -37.59 -19.34
CA GLN A 256 6.96 -36.76 -20.34
C GLN A 256 7.64 -35.57 -19.68
N GLN A 257 8.76 -35.13 -20.25
CA GLN A 257 9.58 -34.04 -19.77
C GLN A 257 10.12 -33.26 -20.97
N TRP A 258 9.86 -31.97 -21.07
CA TRP A 258 10.50 -31.14 -22.10
C TRP A 258 11.92 -30.75 -21.67
N TRP A 259 12.79 -30.53 -22.65
CA TRP A 259 14.16 -30.07 -22.41
C TRP A 259 14.18 -28.76 -21.58
N GLU A 260 15.15 -28.67 -20.67
CA GLU A 260 15.22 -27.72 -19.55
C GLU A 260 14.18 -27.92 -18.43
N GLY A 261 13.64 -29.13 -18.30
CA GLY A 261 12.90 -29.51 -17.10
C GLY A 261 11.47 -28.95 -17.03
N THR A 262 10.92 -28.46 -18.13
CA THR A 262 9.54 -27.96 -18.18
C THR A 262 8.54 -29.10 -18.44
N GLY A 263 7.38 -29.06 -17.79
CA GLY A 263 6.33 -30.09 -17.95
C GLY A 263 5.38 -29.87 -19.13
N VAL A 264 5.50 -28.73 -19.82
CA VAL A 264 4.56 -28.27 -20.86
C VAL A 264 5.30 -27.69 -22.07
N GLU A 265 4.73 -27.84 -23.26
CA GLU A 265 5.35 -27.49 -24.53
C GLU A 265 5.64 -26.00 -24.67
N GLU A 266 4.75 -25.14 -24.17
CA GLU A 266 4.84 -23.68 -24.29
C GLU A 266 6.11 -23.13 -23.62
N GLN A 267 6.52 -23.75 -22.52
CA GLN A 267 7.68 -23.35 -21.73
C GLN A 267 8.99 -24.00 -22.19
N ALA A 268 8.93 -24.98 -23.10
CA ALA A 268 10.12 -25.66 -23.59
C ALA A 268 11.03 -24.72 -24.39
N THR A 269 12.34 -24.80 -24.11
CA THR A 269 13.34 -23.94 -24.75
C THR A 269 13.63 -24.40 -26.19
N PRO A 270 13.54 -23.50 -27.18
CA PRO A 270 13.86 -23.83 -28.57
C PRO A 270 15.35 -24.10 -28.80
N ILE A 271 15.67 -25.16 -29.53
CA ILE A 271 17.00 -25.53 -30.03
C ILE A 271 17.09 -25.12 -31.49
N THR A 272 17.81 -24.03 -31.80
CA THR A 272 18.10 -23.67 -33.20
C THR A 272 19.38 -24.35 -33.66
N LEU A 273 19.31 -25.00 -34.82
CA LEU A 273 20.40 -25.69 -35.49
C LEU A 273 20.73 -25.03 -36.84
N ALA A 274 22.01 -24.79 -37.09
CA ALA A 274 22.54 -24.50 -38.41
C ALA A 274 22.70 -25.78 -39.26
N GLU A 275 22.94 -25.60 -40.56
CA GLU A 275 23.20 -26.72 -41.48
C GLU A 275 24.45 -27.50 -41.04
N GLY A 276 24.30 -28.81 -40.82
CA GLY A 276 25.38 -29.69 -40.35
C GLY A 276 25.82 -29.51 -38.89
N GLU A 277 25.13 -28.68 -38.10
CA GLU A 277 25.48 -28.47 -36.68
C GLU A 277 25.31 -29.74 -35.85
N ILE A 278 26.32 -30.07 -35.03
CA ILE A 278 26.21 -31.09 -33.99
C ILE A 278 25.97 -30.37 -32.66
N ARG A 279 24.73 -30.40 -32.19
CA ARG A 279 24.34 -29.87 -30.88
C ARG A 279 24.47 -30.95 -29.82
N THR A 280 25.33 -30.73 -28.84
CA THR A 280 25.53 -31.61 -27.67
C THR A 280 24.98 -30.96 -26.40
N GLY A 281 24.88 -31.73 -25.30
CA GLY A 281 24.48 -31.22 -23.98
C GLY A 281 22.98 -30.93 -23.85
N VAL A 282 22.16 -31.57 -24.69
CA VAL A 282 20.69 -31.50 -24.58
C VAL A 282 20.24 -32.51 -23.53
N ASP A 283 20.70 -32.30 -22.29
CA ASP A 283 20.52 -33.24 -21.19
C ASP A 283 19.16 -33.06 -20.51
N THR A 284 18.65 -34.13 -19.90
CA THR A 284 17.40 -34.07 -19.12
C THR A 284 17.44 -34.99 -17.90
N VAL A 285 16.63 -34.67 -16.90
CA VAL A 285 16.44 -35.49 -15.71
C VAL A 285 14.94 -35.74 -15.55
N PHE A 286 14.53 -37.01 -15.52
CA PHE A 286 13.15 -37.38 -15.20
C PHE A 286 12.94 -37.34 -13.70
N LEU A 287 12.40 -36.21 -13.23
CA LEU A 287 12.00 -36.09 -11.85
C LEU A 287 10.74 -36.94 -11.56
N ARG A 288 10.72 -37.60 -10.41
CA ARG A 288 9.52 -38.24 -9.85
C ARG A 288 8.57 -37.15 -9.35
N GLN A 289 7.28 -37.46 -9.32
CA GLN A 289 6.28 -36.56 -8.73
C GLN A 289 5.98 -37.00 -7.30
N PHE A 290 5.68 -36.05 -6.42
CA PHE A 290 5.00 -36.41 -5.18
C PHE A 290 3.61 -36.99 -5.52
N THR A 291 3.12 -37.98 -4.79
CA THR A 291 1.77 -38.54 -4.96
C THR A 291 0.72 -37.71 -4.24
N SER A 292 1.13 -36.96 -3.20
CA SER A 292 0.28 -35.99 -2.52
C SER A 292 1.13 -34.87 -1.90
N GLY A 293 0.66 -33.64 -2.03
CA GLY A 293 1.24 -32.46 -1.38
C GLY A 293 0.66 -32.18 0.02
N PRO A 294 1.20 -31.17 0.73
CA PRO A 294 0.77 -30.82 2.06
C PRO A 294 -0.54 -30.03 2.03
N THR A 295 -1.24 -29.98 3.16
CA THR A 295 -2.13 -28.87 3.51
C THR A 295 -1.33 -27.84 4.27
N VAL A 296 -1.47 -26.56 3.93
CA VAL A 296 -0.79 -25.45 4.59
C VAL A 296 -1.82 -24.60 5.33
N THR A 297 -1.58 -24.32 6.61
CA THR A 297 -2.45 -23.48 7.43
C THR A 297 -1.63 -22.39 8.11
N VAL A 298 -2.24 -21.23 8.32
CA VAL A 298 -1.65 -20.14 9.09
C VAL A 298 -2.32 -20.09 10.45
N GLN A 299 -1.52 -20.16 11.50
CA GLN A 299 -1.93 -20.04 12.90
C GLN A 299 -1.51 -18.70 13.48
N GLY A 300 -2.27 -18.19 14.45
CA GLY A 300 -2.04 -16.91 15.12
C GLY A 300 -3.04 -15.83 14.74
N THR A 301 -2.97 -14.69 15.42
CA THR A 301 -3.85 -13.54 15.19
C THR A 301 -3.20 -12.61 14.16
N PRO A 302 -3.86 -12.26 13.05
CA PRO A 302 -3.34 -11.32 12.07
C PRO A 302 -3.43 -9.89 12.62
N ALA A 303 -2.44 -9.51 13.44
CA ALA A 303 -2.30 -8.17 14.00
C ALA A 303 -0.83 -7.77 14.00
N VAL A 304 -0.55 -6.46 13.89
CA VAL A 304 0.83 -5.96 13.89
C VAL A 304 1.60 -6.43 15.13
N GLY A 305 2.81 -6.94 14.94
CA GLY A 305 3.67 -7.42 16.03
C GLY A 305 3.28 -8.80 16.60
N SER A 306 2.15 -9.39 16.18
CA SER A 306 1.81 -10.78 16.53
C SER A 306 2.56 -11.76 15.62
N THR A 307 2.86 -12.97 16.10
CA THR A 307 3.52 -13.98 15.25
C THR A 307 2.47 -14.85 14.56
N LEU A 308 2.52 -14.89 13.24
CA LEU A 308 1.84 -15.88 12.41
C LEU A 308 2.78 -17.05 12.16
N SER A 309 2.28 -18.28 12.26
CA SER A 309 3.07 -19.50 12.05
C SER A 309 2.42 -20.39 10.99
N ALA A 310 3.21 -20.82 10.01
CA ALA A 310 2.81 -21.77 9.00
C ALA A 310 2.90 -23.20 9.56
N ALA A 311 1.82 -23.97 9.45
CA ALA A 311 1.79 -25.39 9.76
C ALA A 311 1.48 -26.18 8.49
N THR A 312 2.30 -27.20 8.21
CA THR A 312 2.22 -28.05 7.01
C THR A 312 1.98 -29.50 7.40
N THR A 313 1.14 -30.21 6.64
CA THR A 313 1.14 -31.68 6.69
C THR A 313 2.31 -32.25 5.87
N SER A 314 2.42 -33.58 5.75
CA SER A 314 3.51 -34.24 5.03
C SER A 314 3.26 -34.31 3.52
N TRP A 315 4.36 -34.29 2.76
CA TRP A 315 4.42 -34.70 1.37
C TRP A 315 4.53 -36.23 1.31
N VAL A 316 4.03 -36.85 0.23
CA VAL A 316 4.25 -38.28 -0.03
C VAL A 316 4.97 -38.46 -1.36
N PRO A 317 6.18 -39.03 -1.38
CA PRO A 317 7.00 -39.37 -0.21
C PRO A 317 7.46 -38.11 0.55
N ALA A 318 7.95 -38.27 1.79
CA ALA A 318 8.34 -37.13 2.62
C ALA A 318 9.37 -36.24 1.94
N ALA A 319 9.14 -34.92 1.93
CA ALA A 319 10.12 -33.94 1.47
C ALA A 319 11.32 -33.92 2.42
N THR A 320 12.52 -33.71 1.87
CA THR A 320 13.76 -33.58 2.65
C THR A 320 14.02 -32.14 3.11
N LYS A 321 13.40 -31.17 2.45
CA LYS A 321 13.48 -29.74 2.79
C LYS A 321 12.14 -29.07 2.49
N VAL A 322 11.77 -28.11 3.33
CA VAL A 322 10.60 -27.24 3.11
C VAL A 322 11.05 -25.79 3.12
N THR A 323 10.61 -25.01 2.13
CA THR A 323 10.82 -23.57 2.06
C THR A 323 9.49 -22.84 2.10
N TYR A 324 9.49 -21.62 2.65
CA TYR A 324 8.28 -20.80 2.79
C TYR A 324 8.47 -19.48 2.04
N GLN A 325 7.37 -18.90 1.59
CA GLN A 325 7.33 -17.51 1.13
C GLN A 325 5.96 -16.92 1.48
N TRP A 326 5.96 -15.77 2.16
CA TRP A 326 4.74 -15.06 2.55
C TRP A 326 4.34 -14.02 1.51
N TYR A 327 3.02 -13.82 1.38
CA TYR A 327 2.39 -12.95 0.40
C TYR A 327 1.27 -12.13 1.03
N GLN A 328 1.05 -10.93 0.49
CA GLN A 328 -0.14 -10.11 0.70
C GLN A 328 -1.20 -10.45 -0.36
N GLY A 329 -2.47 -10.48 0.04
CA GLY A 329 -3.62 -10.73 -0.84
C GLY A 329 -4.25 -12.11 -0.63
N ASP A 330 -4.95 -12.59 -1.66
CA ASP A 330 -5.57 -13.91 -1.67
C ASP A 330 -4.79 -14.86 -2.60
N PRO A 331 -4.61 -16.15 -2.24
CA PRO A 331 -3.75 -17.10 -2.96
C PRO A 331 -4.15 -17.38 -4.40
N ASN A 332 -5.42 -17.13 -4.76
CA ASN A 332 -5.96 -17.32 -6.11
C ASN A 332 -6.57 -16.02 -6.67
N GLY A 333 -6.32 -14.88 -6.03
CA GLY A 333 -6.88 -13.58 -6.42
C GLY A 333 -5.92 -12.80 -7.32
N PRO A 334 -6.42 -11.90 -8.18
CA PRO A 334 -5.57 -10.91 -8.83
C PRO A 334 -4.93 -10.00 -7.76
N GLY A 335 -3.64 -9.68 -7.89
CA GLY A 335 -2.96 -8.77 -6.98
C GLY A 335 -2.29 -9.40 -5.75
N ALA A 336 -1.96 -10.69 -5.79
CA ALA A 336 -1.03 -11.27 -4.82
C ALA A 336 0.36 -10.60 -4.95
N VAL A 337 0.90 -10.12 -3.82
CA VAL A 337 2.20 -9.43 -3.77
C VAL A 337 3.12 -10.17 -2.82
N GLU A 338 4.31 -10.52 -3.30
CA GLU A 338 5.34 -11.15 -2.48
C GLU A 338 5.82 -10.19 -1.38
N ILE A 339 5.94 -10.70 -0.15
CA ILE A 339 6.59 -9.99 0.94
C ILE A 339 8.08 -10.34 0.90
N ALA A 340 8.86 -9.45 0.31
CA ALA A 340 10.30 -9.66 0.09
C ALA A 340 11.02 -10.10 1.39
N GLY A 341 11.75 -11.21 1.30
CA GLY A 341 12.56 -11.77 2.40
C GLY A 341 11.78 -12.54 3.47
N ALA A 342 10.44 -12.55 3.42
CA ALA A 342 9.61 -13.31 4.35
C ALA A 342 9.59 -14.81 3.97
N THR A 343 10.71 -15.50 4.23
CA THR A 343 10.95 -16.90 3.83
C THR A 343 10.94 -17.91 4.99
N ALA A 344 10.73 -17.42 6.21
CA ALA A 344 10.65 -18.26 7.40
C ALA A 344 9.26 -18.92 7.53
N ALA A 345 9.18 -20.01 8.29
CA ALA A 345 7.92 -20.65 8.66
C ALA A 345 7.01 -19.74 9.51
N SER A 346 7.54 -18.62 10.02
CA SER A 346 6.81 -17.61 10.78
C SER A 346 6.96 -16.23 10.17
N TYR A 347 5.92 -15.40 10.31
CA TYR A 347 5.93 -14.00 9.90
C TYR A 347 5.30 -13.12 10.97
N VAL A 348 5.89 -11.96 11.21
CA VAL A 348 5.34 -10.96 12.14
C VAL A 348 4.80 -9.79 11.30
N PRO A 349 3.46 -9.62 11.20
CA PRO A 349 2.89 -8.54 10.42
C PRO A 349 3.38 -7.17 10.87
N THR A 350 3.61 -6.31 9.89
CA THR A 350 4.10 -4.95 10.04
C THR A 350 2.98 -3.94 9.78
N ALA A 351 3.26 -2.66 10.01
CA ALA A 351 2.31 -1.59 9.68
C ALA A 351 1.89 -1.58 8.19
N ALA A 352 2.76 -2.03 7.28
CA ALA A 352 2.46 -2.09 5.85
C ALA A 352 1.45 -3.20 5.47
N ASP A 353 1.21 -4.13 6.39
CA ASP A 353 0.26 -5.23 6.20
C ASP A 353 -1.14 -4.87 6.68
N VAL A 354 -1.32 -3.78 7.45
CA VAL A 354 -2.62 -3.39 8.02
C VAL A 354 -3.68 -3.24 6.93
N GLY A 355 -4.83 -3.88 7.16
CA GLY A 355 -5.95 -3.93 6.22
C GLY A 355 -5.80 -4.97 5.11
N LYS A 356 -4.63 -5.60 4.96
CA LYS A 356 -4.37 -6.64 3.95
C LYS A 356 -4.55 -8.03 4.56
N ARG A 357 -4.88 -9.00 3.74
CA ARG A 357 -4.86 -10.42 4.09
C ARG A 357 -3.49 -11.01 3.76
N LEU A 358 -3.05 -12.00 4.53
CA LEU A 358 -1.76 -12.65 4.34
C LEU A 358 -1.96 -14.13 4.05
N TYR A 359 -1.07 -14.73 3.27
CA TYR A 359 -0.99 -16.17 3.10
C TYR A 359 0.47 -16.59 2.89
N VAL A 360 0.74 -17.89 2.99
CA VAL A 360 2.08 -18.45 2.82
C VAL A 360 2.04 -19.62 1.85
N ILE A 361 3.05 -19.72 0.99
CA ILE A 361 3.28 -20.89 0.14
C ILE A 361 4.39 -21.71 0.78
N ALA A 362 4.15 -23.00 0.99
CA ALA A 362 5.17 -23.95 1.42
C ALA A 362 5.52 -24.90 0.27
N VAL A 363 6.80 -24.99 -0.06
CA VAL A 363 7.34 -25.84 -1.14
C VAL A 363 8.22 -26.92 -0.54
N GLY A 364 7.89 -28.18 -0.80
CA GLY A 364 8.68 -29.33 -0.39
C GLY A 364 9.57 -29.81 -1.54
N THR A 365 10.83 -30.08 -1.22
CA THR A 365 11.82 -30.58 -2.19
C THR A 365 12.42 -31.90 -1.72
N ARG A 366 12.73 -32.77 -2.69
CA ARG A 366 13.39 -34.05 -2.47
C ARG A 366 14.24 -34.37 -3.70
N GLN A 367 15.49 -34.81 -3.49
CA GLN A 367 16.36 -35.20 -4.60
C GLN A 367 15.67 -36.24 -5.50
N GLY A 368 15.70 -36.00 -6.81
CA GLY A 368 15.04 -36.86 -7.81
C GLY A 368 13.52 -36.62 -7.93
N TYR A 369 12.94 -35.63 -7.23
CA TYR A 369 11.53 -35.26 -7.34
C TYR A 369 11.36 -33.82 -7.83
N SER A 370 10.27 -33.56 -8.54
CA SER A 370 9.84 -32.19 -8.86
C SER A 370 9.31 -31.53 -7.59
N ASP A 371 9.69 -30.28 -7.37
CA ASP A 371 9.23 -29.49 -6.24
C ASP A 371 7.69 -29.37 -6.24
N TRP A 372 7.08 -29.49 -5.07
CA TRP A 372 5.63 -29.34 -4.91
C TRP A 372 5.32 -28.28 -3.85
N GLY A 373 4.69 -27.20 -4.30
CA GLY A 373 4.16 -26.12 -3.46
C GLY A 373 2.66 -26.19 -3.23
N ALA A 374 2.21 -25.75 -2.05
CA ALA A 374 0.80 -25.47 -1.79
C ALA A 374 0.65 -24.15 -1.01
N PRO A 375 -0.34 -23.29 -1.35
CA PRO A 375 -0.65 -22.12 -0.56
C PRO A 375 -1.49 -22.48 0.66
N SER A 376 -1.43 -21.64 1.69
CA SER A 376 -2.46 -21.59 2.73
C SER A 376 -3.70 -20.82 2.24
N GLU A 377 -4.81 -20.99 2.94
CA GLU A 377 -5.89 -19.98 2.90
C GLU A 377 -5.39 -18.63 3.40
N ALA A 378 -6.01 -17.54 2.93
CA ALA A 378 -5.69 -16.19 3.38
C ALA A 378 -6.25 -15.92 4.78
N THR A 379 -5.43 -15.31 5.64
CA THR A 379 -5.85 -14.85 6.99
C THR A 379 -7.00 -13.85 6.90
N ALA A 380 -7.63 -13.52 8.03
CA ALA A 380 -8.38 -12.27 8.13
C ALA A 380 -7.46 -11.06 7.86
N ALA A 381 -8.05 -9.92 7.54
CA ALA A 381 -7.29 -8.69 7.32
C ALA A 381 -6.50 -8.30 8.59
N VAL A 382 -5.24 -7.91 8.42
CA VAL A 382 -4.36 -7.56 9.53
C VAL A 382 -4.87 -6.31 10.23
N THR A 383 -5.03 -6.38 11.55
CA THR A 383 -5.50 -5.27 12.37
C THR A 383 -4.34 -4.51 13.02
N THR A 384 -4.62 -3.28 13.48
CA THR A 384 -3.69 -2.55 14.34
C THR A 384 -3.61 -3.19 15.72
N ALA A 385 -2.43 -3.17 16.33
CA ALA A 385 -2.23 -3.60 17.70
C ALA A 385 -2.45 -2.47 18.71
N ALA A 386 -2.62 -2.81 19.99
CA ALA A 386 -2.66 -1.83 21.08
C ALA A 386 -1.26 -1.62 21.66
N LEU A 387 -0.97 -0.40 22.12
CA LEU A 387 0.20 -0.14 22.96
C LEU A 387 0.03 -0.88 24.30
N THR A 388 1.07 -1.58 24.74
CA THR A 388 1.01 -2.47 25.92
C THR A 388 1.39 -1.77 27.21
N ALA A 389 2.17 -0.68 27.16
CA ALA A 389 2.45 0.18 28.30
C ALA A 389 2.12 1.63 27.96
N THR A 390 1.12 2.20 28.66
CA THR A 390 0.66 3.58 28.52
C THR A 390 0.56 4.22 29.92
N PRO A 391 1.70 4.52 30.56
CA PRO A 391 1.71 5.02 31.93
C PRO A 391 1.04 6.39 32.04
N LYS A 392 0.40 6.66 33.18
CA LYS A 392 -0.18 7.96 33.48
C LYS A 392 0.96 8.98 33.71
N PRO A 393 0.99 10.11 32.99
CA PRO A 393 2.07 11.08 33.13
C PRO A 393 2.01 11.80 34.48
N THR A 394 3.16 12.24 34.99
CA THR A 394 3.26 13.07 36.19
C THR A 394 3.76 14.48 35.83
N VAL A 395 3.35 15.47 36.62
CA VAL A 395 3.81 16.86 36.47
C VAL A 395 4.71 17.19 37.65
N THR A 396 5.90 17.73 37.35
CA THR A 396 6.90 18.17 38.32
C THR A 396 7.20 19.66 38.16
N GLY A 397 7.72 20.29 39.22
CA GLY A 397 7.93 21.74 39.29
C GLY A 397 7.01 22.43 40.27
N THR A 398 7.25 23.72 40.52
CA THR A 398 6.44 24.52 41.46
C THR A 398 5.24 25.12 40.71
N PRO A 399 3.98 24.83 41.10
CA PRO A 399 2.79 25.36 40.44
C PRO A 399 2.63 26.85 40.75
N LYS A 400 3.36 27.69 40.00
CA LYS A 400 3.42 29.14 40.20
C LYS A 400 3.61 29.84 38.85
N VAL A 401 2.98 31.00 38.66
CA VAL A 401 3.18 31.83 37.47
C VAL A 401 4.67 32.13 37.28
N GLY A 402 5.18 31.89 36.08
CA GLY A 402 6.59 32.06 35.71
C GLY A 402 7.52 30.89 36.08
N ALA A 403 7.06 29.90 36.85
CA ALA A 403 7.85 28.71 37.19
C ALA A 403 7.56 27.56 36.23
N THR A 404 8.58 26.99 35.59
CA THR A 404 8.39 25.91 34.60
C THR A 404 7.90 24.62 35.27
N LEU A 405 6.84 24.06 34.68
CA LEU A 405 6.33 22.72 34.94
C LEU A 405 6.82 21.76 33.86
N THR A 406 7.16 20.54 34.26
CA THR A 406 7.66 19.49 33.37
C THR A 406 6.79 18.24 33.45
N ALA A 407 6.33 17.77 32.29
CA ALA A 407 5.58 16.53 32.13
C ALA A 407 6.54 15.34 31.98
N ASN A 408 6.40 14.34 32.85
CA ASN A 408 7.11 13.08 32.76
C ASN A 408 6.16 12.02 32.23
N ALA A 409 6.34 11.62 30.96
CA ALA A 409 5.45 10.70 30.26
C ALA A 409 5.62 9.22 30.63
N GLY A 410 6.69 8.85 31.35
CA GLY A 410 7.06 7.46 31.59
C GLY A 410 7.53 6.74 30.32
N THR A 411 7.74 5.42 30.42
CA THR A 411 8.18 4.58 29.29
C THR A 411 6.97 3.94 28.62
N TRP A 412 6.81 4.20 27.32
CA TRP A 412 5.72 3.65 26.50
C TRP A 412 6.21 2.43 25.72
N ALA A 413 5.34 1.42 25.57
CA ALA A 413 5.68 0.17 24.90
C ALA A 413 4.60 -0.28 23.92
N PRO A 414 5.00 -0.98 22.83
CA PRO A 414 6.36 -1.33 22.45
C PRO A 414 7.16 -0.15 21.87
N ALA A 415 8.43 0.03 22.27
CA ALA A 415 9.29 1.13 21.81
C ALA A 415 9.76 0.95 20.34
N PRO A 416 10.15 2.04 19.64
CA PRO A 416 9.95 3.44 20.01
C PRO A 416 8.48 3.87 19.80
N VAL A 417 8.02 4.83 20.61
CA VAL A 417 6.69 5.47 20.52
C VAL A 417 6.89 6.97 20.45
N ALA A 418 6.26 7.64 19.48
CA ALA A 418 6.28 9.09 19.37
C ALA A 418 5.26 9.69 20.36
N LEU A 419 5.66 10.71 21.12
CA LEU A 419 4.83 11.35 22.14
C LEU A 419 4.49 12.79 21.76
N SER A 420 3.22 13.17 21.91
CA SER A 420 2.77 14.55 21.83
C SER A 420 2.10 14.98 23.12
N TYR A 421 2.17 16.28 23.44
CA TYR A 421 1.68 16.85 24.68
C TYR A 421 0.60 17.89 24.38
N GLN A 422 -0.32 18.06 25.32
CA GLN A 422 -1.27 19.17 25.35
C GLN A 422 -1.54 19.56 26.79
N TRP A 423 -1.09 20.75 27.19
CA TRP A 423 -1.42 21.31 28.50
C TRP A 423 -2.84 21.85 28.52
N GLN A 424 -3.48 21.71 29.66
CA GLN A 424 -4.87 22.08 29.88
C GLN A 424 -5.01 22.91 31.16
N ARG A 425 -5.81 23.97 31.10
CA ARG A 425 -6.20 24.84 32.21
C ARG A 425 -7.61 24.49 32.64
N ALA A 426 -7.78 24.02 33.87
CA ALA A 426 -9.08 23.60 34.40
C ALA A 426 -9.83 22.63 33.44
N GLY A 427 -9.09 21.74 32.78
CA GLY A 427 -9.62 20.76 31.82
C GLY A 427 -9.74 21.24 30.36
N ALA A 428 -9.60 22.54 30.09
CA ALA A 428 -9.65 23.07 28.72
C ALA A 428 -8.23 23.19 28.11
N PRO A 429 -8.02 22.82 26.83
CA PRO A 429 -6.70 22.91 26.20
C PRO A 429 -6.20 24.36 26.10
N ILE A 430 -4.93 24.56 26.44
CA ILE A 430 -4.24 25.85 26.29
C ILE A 430 -3.64 25.89 24.88
N SER A 431 -4.07 26.85 24.06
CA SER A 431 -3.58 27.00 22.69
C SER A 431 -2.05 27.12 22.63
N GLY A 432 -1.41 26.34 21.76
CA GLY A 432 0.04 26.33 21.56
C GLY A 432 0.87 25.63 22.65
N ALA A 433 0.25 25.19 23.75
CA ALA A 433 0.97 24.53 24.85
C ALA A 433 1.15 23.03 24.59
N THR A 434 1.99 22.69 23.59
CA THR A 434 2.17 21.33 23.08
C THR A 434 3.52 20.68 23.40
N GLN A 435 4.32 21.36 24.22
CA GLN A 435 5.64 20.89 24.63
C GLN A 435 5.59 20.06 25.92
N ALA A 436 6.64 19.27 26.17
CA ALA A 436 6.79 18.53 27.43
C ALA A 436 6.88 19.46 28.66
N THR A 437 7.21 20.73 28.47
CA THR A 437 7.27 21.74 29.51
C THR A 437 6.26 22.85 29.28
N TYR A 438 5.77 23.46 30.35
CA TYR A 438 4.91 24.64 30.29
C TYR A 438 5.25 25.61 31.41
N THR A 439 5.34 26.90 31.09
CA THR A 439 5.52 27.96 32.08
C THR A 439 4.18 28.66 32.27
N PRO A 440 3.52 28.51 33.44
CA PRO A 440 2.22 29.12 33.69
C PRO A 440 2.28 30.65 33.57
N VAL A 441 1.25 31.22 32.96
CA VAL A 441 1.05 32.65 32.76
C VAL A 441 0.04 33.20 33.76
N ALA A 442 -0.13 34.53 33.80
CA ALA A 442 -1.05 35.18 34.74
C ALA A 442 -2.48 34.62 34.68
N ALA A 443 -2.96 34.23 33.49
CA ALA A 443 -4.29 33.64 33.30
C ALA A 443 -4.45 32.22 33.91
N ASP A 444 -3.36 31.56 34.30
CA ASP A 444 -3.38 30.27 35.01
C ASP A 444 -3.54 30.44 36.53
N ALA A 445 -3.30 31.64 37.07
CA ALA A 445 -3.30 31.86 38.52
C ALA A 445 -4.64 31.44 39.15
N GLY A 446 -4.57 30.69 40.25
CA GLY A 446 -5.72 30.13 40.95
C GLY A 446 -6.40 28.95 40.24
N LYS A 447 -5.92 28.53 39.06
CA LYS A 447 -6.41 27.35 38.33
C LYS A 447 -5.47 26.17 38.53
N THR A 448 -5.97 24.96 38.30
CA THR A 448 -5.12 23.76 38.22
C THR A 448 -4.76 23.46 36.78
N LEU A 449 -3.58 22.87 36.57
CA LEU A 449 -3.14 22.43 35.25
C LEU A 449 -3.08 20.90 35.16
N THR A 450 -3.38 20.37 33.98
CA THR A 450 -3.17 18.97 33.60
C THR A 450 -2.41 18.91 32.29
N VAL A 451 -1.75 17.79 32.00
CA VAL A 451 -1.14 17.52 30.69
C VAL A 451 -1.67 16.20 30.16
N ALA A 452 -2.17 16.22 28.92
CA ALA A 452 -2.51 15.03 28.17
C ALA A 452 -1.32 14.64 27.29
N VAL A 453 -0.88 13.39 27.40
CA VAL A 453 0.22 12.82 26.61
C VAL A 453 -0.36 11.74 25.70
N THR A 454 -0.15 11.87 24.39
CA THR A 454 -0.61 10.91 23.40
C THR A 454 0.57 10.17 22.78
N GLY A 455 0.55 8.85 22.84
CA GLY A 455 1.54 8.00 22.18
C GLY A 455 1.05 7.45 20.85
N THR A 456 1.89 7.53 19.83
CA THR A 456 1.62 7.01 18.48
C THR A 456 2.76 6.13 17.99
N LYS A 457 2.40 5.03 17.31
CA LYS A 457 3.33 4.12 16.65
C LYS A 457 2.66 3.53 15.41
N SER A 458 3.39 3.47 14.29
CA SER A 458 2.85 2.95 13.04
C SER A 458 2.38 1.49 13.19
N GLY A 459 1.16 1.19 12.75
CA GLY A 459 0.52 -0.11 12.94
C GLY A 459 -0.11 -0.35 14.33
N TYR A 460 -0.08 0.66 15.21
CA TYR A 460 -0.69 0.60 16.53
C TYR A 460 -1.77 1.69 16.70
N SER A 461 -2.82 1.38 17.44
CA SER A 461 -3.85 2.35 17.80
C SER A 461 -3.29 3.38 18.80
N PRO A 462 -3.44 4.70 18.55
CA PRO A 462 -3.00 5.73 19.49
C PRO A 462 -3.66 5.60 20.86
N ASN A 463 -2.95 6.02 21.91
CA ASN A 463 -3.50 6.09 23.27
C ASN A 463 -3.11 7.41 23.94
N THR A 464 -4.04 7.99 24.71
CA THR A 464 -3.83 9.23 25.43
C THR A 464 -4.00 9.02 26.93
N GLN A 465 -3.04 9.52 27.71
CA GLN A 465 -3.06 9.51 29.17
C GLN A 465 -2.96 10.94 29.70
N THR A 466 -3.81 11.28 30.66
CA THR A 466 -3.82 12.62 31.28
C THR A 466 -3.29 12.56 32.70
N SER A 467 -2.45 13.52 33.07
CA SER A 467 -1.88 13.60 34.41
C SER A 467 -2.94 13.85 35.48
N ALA A 468 -2.56 13.66 36.75
CA ALA A 468 -3.30 14.31 37.83
C ALA A 468 -3.22 15.84 37.69
N ALA A 469 -4.22 16.55 38.23
CA ALA A 469 -4.20 18.00 38.30
C ALA A 469 -3.11 18.47 39.29
N THR A 470 -2.41 19.54 38.94
CA THR A 470 -1.51 20.23 39.88
C THR A 470 -2.32 20.85 41.02
N ALA A 471 -1.63 21.26 42.10
CA ALA A 471 -2.21 22.28 42.98
C ALA A 471 -2.53 23.56 42.19
N ALA A 472 -3.40 24.41 42.74
CA ALA A 472 -3.73 25.67 42.10
C ALA A 472 -2.46 26.51 41.88
N ILE A 473 -2.31 27.06 40.68
CA ILE A 473 -1.14 27.85 40.32
C ILE A 473 -1.11 29.11 41.18
N ALA A 474 -0.08 29.23 42.02
CA ALA A 474 0.14 30.42 42.82
C ALA A 474 0.46 31.61 41.90
N PRO A 475 0.00 32.83 42.23
CA PRO A 475 0.43 34.04 41.53
C PRO A 475 1.96 34.20 41.64
N ALA A 476 2.54 34.97 40.71
CA ALA A 476 3.95 35.32 40.81
C ALA A 476 4.19 36.05 42.14
N THR A 477 5.31 35.72 42.81
CA THR A 477 5.77 36.53 43.94
C THR A 477 6.46 37.73 43.32
N PRO A 478 6.01 38.96 43.56
CA PRO A 478 6.65 40.13 42.97
C PRO A 478 8.04 40.32 43.57
N ALA A 479 8.98 40.90 42.82
CA ALA A 479 10.31 41.21 43.34
C ALA A 479 10.24 42.19 44.53
N VAL A 480 11.30 42.25 45.35
CA VAL A 480 11.46 43.31 46.36
C VAL A 480 11.60 44.64 45.62
N LEU A 481 10.67 45.56 45.85
CA LEU A 481 10.67 46.88 45.23
C LEU A 481 11.76 47.77 45.85
N PRO A 482 12.44 48.64 45.06
CA PRO A 482 13.36 49.65 45.61
C PRO A 482 12.64 50.85 46.23
N PHE A 483 11.30 50.87 46.20
CA PHE A 483 10.51 51.97 46.74
C PHE A 483 10.42 51.86 48.27
N ILE A 484 11.02 52.81 48.98
CA ILE A 484 11.11 52.76 50.46
C ILE A 484 9.74 52.92 51.15
N ASP A 485 8.75 53.44 50.44
CA ASP A 485 7.39 53.70 50.91
C ASP A 485 6.36 52.67 50.41
N VAL A 486 6.82 51.54 49.84
CA VAL A 486 5.98 50.43 49.41
C VAL A 486 6.54 49.12 49.96
N LYS A 487 5.82 48.52 50.91
CA LYS A 487 6.26 47.33 51.63
C LYS A 487 5.56 46.08 51.13
N GLN A 488 6.26 44.95 51.13
CA GLN A 488 5.68 43.66 50.82
C GLN A 488 4.50 43.39 51.77
N GLY A 489 3.31 43.17 51.21
CA GLY A 489 2.05 43.04 51.96
C GLY A 489 1.09 44.23 51.80
N ASP A 490 1.55 45.36 51.26
CA ASP A 490 0.67 46.48 50.92
C ASP A 490 -0.37 46.07 49.86
N LYS A 491 -1.60 46.62 49.95
CA LYS A 491 -2.78 46.23 49.14
C LYS A 491 -2.54 46.17 47.62
N PHE A 492 -1.63 47.00 47.09
CA PHE A 492 -1.30 47.08 45.67
C PHE A 492 0.19 46.82 45.38
N TYR A 493 0.88 46.11 46.28
CA TYR A 493 2.31 45.82 46.14
C TYR A 493 2.62 45.11 44.81
N THR A 494 1.81 44.10 44.46
CA THR A 494 1.97 43.32 43.22
C THR A 494 1.86 44.17 41.96
N GLU A 495 0.88 45.06 41.93
CA GLU A 495 0.63 45.92 40.78
C GLU A 495 1.71 47.00 40.63
N ILE A 496 2.18 47.55 41.75
CA ILE A 496 3.30 48.50 41.77
C ILE A 496 4.61 47.81 41.36
N ALA A 497 4.83 46.58 41.82
CA ALA A 497 6.00 45.77 41.45
C ALA A 497 6.03 45.48 39.96
N TRP A 498 4.89 45.06 39.39
CA TRP A 498 4.76 44.89 37.95
C TRP A 498 5.03 46.19 37.18
N MET A 499 4.52 47.34 37.63
CA MET A 499 4.81 48.61 36.97
C MET A 499 6.31 48.97 37.02
N TYR A 500 7.02 48.62 38.09
CA TYR A 500 8.46 48.84 38.19
C TYR A 500 9.23 47.88 37.26
N GLU A 501 8.95 46.58 37.34
CA GLU A 501 9.61 45.52 36.55
C GLU A 501 9.42 45.73 35.04
N THR A 502 8.28 46.27 34.62
CA THR A 502 7.99 46.59 33.22
C THR A 502 8.47 47.99 32.79
N GLY A 503 9.07 48.77 33.69
CA GLY A 503 9.52 50.13 33.41
C GLY A 503 8.39 51.16 33.23
N LEU A 504 7.14 50.79 33.53
CA LEU A 504 6.00 51.70 33.50
C LEU A 504 6.11 52.78 34.58
N SER A 505 6.66 52.45 35.76
CA SER A 505 6.96 53.42 36.80
C SER A 505 8.43 53.37 37.22
N THR A 506 9.09 54.51 37.19
CA THR A 506 10.48 54.68 37.66
C THR A 506 10.57 55.18 39.10
N GLY A 507 9.44 55.51 39.73
CA GLY A 507 9.40 56.20 41.02
C GLY A 507 9.90 57.64 40.96
N ILE A 508 10.08 58.23 42.13
CA ILE A 508 10.58 59.60 42.34
C ILE A 508 11.81 59.49 43.25
N ALA A 509 12.96 59.97 42.78
CA ALA A 509 14.16 60.02 43.61
C ALA A 509 14.02 61.16 44.64
N THR A 510 14.26 60.85 45.91
CA THR A 510 14.30 61.81 47.03
C THR A 510 15.64 61.70 47.76
N GLN A 511 15.90 62.60 48.71
CA GLN A 511 17.10 62.52 49.54
C GLN A 511 17.14 61.24 50.41
N GLU A 512 15.98 60.67 50.73
CA GLU A 512 15.83 59.49 51.60
C GLU A 512 15.87 58.16 50.83
N GLY A 513 15.79 58.22 49.49
CA GLY A 513 15.73 57.06 48.63
C GLY A 513 14.68 57.20 47.52
N LEU A 514 14.45 56.11 46.79
CA LEU A 514 13.44 56.07 45.74
C LEU A 514 12.07 55.84 46.38
N VAL A 515 11.08 56.67 46.06
CA VAL A 515 9.69 56.52 46.55
C VAL A 515 8.72 56.33 45.40
N TYR A 516 7.62 55.63 45.65
CA TYR A 516 6.51 55.49 44.71
C TYR A 516 5.41 56.52 44.95
N GLN A 517 5.19 56.97 46.18
CA GLN A 517 4.07 57.81 46.64
C GLN A 517 2.68 57.23 46.33
N PRO A 518 2.31 56.06 46.87
CA PRO A 518 1.11 55.32 46.48
C PRO A 518 -0.20 56.12 46.61
N LYS A 519 -0.30 56.99 47.63
CA LYS A 519 -1.51 57.81 47.88
C LYS A 519 -1.56 59.13 47.10
N ALA A 520 -0.47 59.56 46.46
CA ALA A 520 -0.45 60.83 45.73
C ALA A 520 -1.32 60.75 44.47
N ALA A 521 -1.96 61.87 44.12
CA ALA A 521 -2.76 61.97 42.91
C ALA A 521 -1.88 61.88 41.65
N VAL A 522 -2.36 61.20 40.62
CA VAL A 522 -1.68 61.15 39.33
C VAL A 522 -2.00 62.40 38.51
N SER A 523 -0.98 63.13 38.07
CA SER A 523 -1.15 64.24 37.13
C SER A 523 -1.47 63.73 35.72
N ARG A 524 -2.12 64.56 34.91
CA ARG A 524 -2.48 64.21 33.52
C ARG A 524 -1.26 63.88 32.67
N GLU A 525 -0.17 64.62 32.80
CA GLU A 525 1.09 64.32 32.10
C GLU A 525 1.72 62.98 32.53
N ALA A 526 1.64 62.63 33.82
CA ALA A 526 2.14 61.35 34.31
C ALA A 526 1.28 60.20 33.74
N MET A 527 -0.02 60.45 33.56
CA MET A 527 -0.91 59.52 32.88
C MET A 527 -0.50 59.25 31.45
N ALA A 528 -0.25 60.33 30.68
CA ALA A 528 0.21 60.20 29.30
C ALA A 528 1.47 59.34 29.23
N ALA A 529 2.41 59.58 30.13
CA ALA A 529 3.64 58.80 30.21
C ALA A 529 3.40 57.31 30.50
N PHE A 530 2.45 56.98 31.40
CA PHE A 530 2.10 55.58 31.68
C PHE A 530 1.47 54.90 30.46
N LEU A 531 0.48 55.53 29.83
CA LEU A 531 -0.24 54.95 28.71
C LEU A 531 0.64 54.81 27.46
N TYR A 532 1.52 55.79 27.21
CA TYR A 532 2.49 55.73 26.10
C TYR A 532 3.50 54.60 26.27
N ARG A 533 4.05 54.42 27.48
CA ARG A 533 4.95 53.29 27.75
C ARG A 533 4.22 51.95 27.66
N SER A 534 2.98 51.89 28.15
CA SER A 534 2.15 50.69 28.10
C SER A 534 1.81 50.26 26.67
N SER A 535 1.58 51.22 25.77
CA SER A 535 1.32 50.95 24.35
C SER A 535 2.58 50.63 23.55
N LYS A 536 3.77 50.78 24.15
CA LYS A 536 5.08 50.69 23.47
C LYS A 536 5.17 51.62 22.26
N ALA A 537 4.51 52.77 22.31
CA ALA A 537 4.53 53.74 21.23
C ALA A 537 5.94 54.32 21.01
N THR A 538 6.26 54.67 19.77
CA THR A 538 7.50 55.34 19.36
C THR A 538 7.24 56.69 18.70
N TYR A 539 6.07 57.28 18.97
CA TYR A 539 5.59 58.51 18.36
C TYR A 539 6.40 59.74 18.77
N GLN A 540 6.68 60.61 17.81
CA GLN A 540 7.29 61.93 18.00
C GLN A 540 6.25 63.02 17.77
N GLY A 541 6.16 63.97 18.70
CA GLY A 541 5.17 65.04 18.66
C GLY A 541 5.36 65.98 17.46
N PRO A 542 4.27 66.62 16.99
CA PRO A 542 4.32 67.56 15.87
C PRO A 542 5.10 68.83 16.23
N ALA A 543 5.60 69.56 15.24
CA ALA A 543 6.25 70.86 15.47
C ALA A 543 5.28 71.93 16.03
N VAL A 544 3.98 71.79 15.74
CA VAL A 544 2.91 72.66 16.24
C VAL A 544 2.02 71.86 17.17
N SER A 545 1.96 72.28 18.44
CA SER A 545 1.15 71.59 19.45
C SER A 545 -0.35 71.60 19.12
N PRO A 546 -1.07 70.48 19.30
CA PRO A 546 -2.52 70.44 19.24
C PRO A 546 -3.19 71.09 20.46
N PHE A 547 -2.44 71.33 21.54
CA PHE A 547 -2.94 71.96 22.76
C PHE A 547 -2.33 73.34 22.98
N ALA A 548 -3.10 74.22 23.64
CA ALA A 548 -2.69 75.61 23.88
C ALA A 548 -1.62 75.79 24.98
N ASP A 549 -1.45 74.80 25.87
CA ASP A 549 -0.68 74.92 27.12
C ASP A 549 0.52 73.96 27.23
N ILE A 550 0.93 73.35 26.11
CA ILE A 550 2.18 72.57 26.01
C ILE A 550 2.87 72.82 24.65
N LYS A 551 4.21 72.78 24.62
CA LYS A 551 5.03 73.02 23.42
C LYS A 551 6.17 71.99 23.26
N PRO A 552 6.72 71.84 22.03
CA PRO A 552 7.86 70.95 21.81
C PRO A 552 9.01 71.23 22.78
N GLY A 553 9.56 70.18 23.38
CA GLY A 553 10.60 70.25 24.41
C GLY A 553 10.09 70.22 25.85
N ASP A 554 8.79 70.45 26.09
CA ASP A 554 8.21 70.26 27.42
C ASP A 554 8.27 68.78 27.84
N LYS A 555 8.39 68.53 29.15
CA LYS A 555 8.39 67.17 29.70
C LYS A 555 7.09 66.46 29.33
N PHE A 556 7.20 65.25 28.81
CA PHE A 556 6.10 64.41 28.32
C PHE A 556 5.32 64.96 27.11
N TYR A 557 5.90 65.91 26.34
CA TYR A 557 5.26 66.48 25.16
C TYR A 557 4.84 65.42 24.12
N ASN A 558 5.73 64.47 23.83
CA ASN A 558 5.48 63.41 22.85
C ASN A 558 4.35 62.48 23.30
N GLU A 559 4.33 62.13 24.58
CA GLU A 559 3.33 61.24 25.16
C GLU A 559 1.93 61.89 25.19
N ILE A 560 1.87 63.18 25.52
CA ILE A 560 0.61 63.94 25.54
C ILE A 560 0.07 64.11 24.10
N THR A 561 0.93 64.47 23.15
CA THR A 561 0.51 64.67 21.75
C THR A 561 0.20 63.36 21.04
N TRP A 562 0.87 62.26 21.42
CA TRP A 562 0.49 60.91 21.00
C TRP A 562 -0.93 60.56 21.45
N MET A 563 -1.30 60.82 22.70
CA MET A 563 -2.67 60.57 23.16
C MET A 563 -3.70 61.35 22.34
N ALA A 564 -3.36 62.55 21.87
CA ALA A 564 -4.24 63.32 20.98
C ALA A 564 -4.33 62.68 19.59
N HIS A 565 -3.19 62.28 19.02
CA HIS A 565 -3.10 61.61 17.72
C HIS A 565 -3.93 60.32 17.67
N GLU A 566 -3.85 59.49 18.70
CA GLU A 566 -4.62 58.24 18.81
C GLU A 566 -6.10 58.46 19.18
N GLY A 567 -6.50 59.71 19.43
CA GLY A 567 -7.85 60.05 19.89
C GLY A 567 -8.15 59.63 21.33
N ILE A 568 -7.13 59.28 22.11
CA ILE A 568 -7.27 58.90 23.53
C ILE A 568 -7.63 60.13 24.36
N SER A 569 -7.00 61.28 24.09
CA SER A 569 -7.27 62.57 24.75
C SER A 569 -7.76 63.64 23.79
N THR A 570 -8.92 64.22 24.09
CA THR A 570 -9.49 65.35 23.35
C THR A 570 -9.11 66.73 23.93
N GLY A 571 -8.47 66.76 25.11
CA GLY A 571 -8.22 67.99 25.86
C GLY A 571 -9.49 68.61 26.46
N ILE A 572 -9.31 69.78 27.07
CA ILE A 572 -10.34 70.61 27.69
C ILE A 572 -10.67 71.74 26.71
N THR A 573 -11.89 71.75 26.19
CA THR A 573 -12.37 72.78 25.26
C THR A 573 -12.26 74.17 25.87
N GLN A 574 -11.81 75.14 25.07
CA GLN A 574 -11.74 76.54 25.45
C GLN A 574 -12.84 77.35 24.72
N PRO A 575 -13.27 78.50 25.26
CA PRO A 575 -14.21 79.39 24.58
C PRO A 575 -13.75 79.84 23.18
N SER A 576 -12.43 79.95 22.98
CA SER A 576 -11.80 80.18 21.68
C SER A 576 -10.38 79.58 21.67
N GLY A 577 -9.88 79.24 20.48
CA GLY A 577 -8.53 78.68 20.29
C GLY A 577 -8.44 77.16 20.45
N LYS A 578 -7.21 76.65 20.58
CA LYS A 578 -6.92 75.21 20.77
C LYS A 578 -7.37 74.75 22.15
N PRO A 579 -7.76 73.47 22.32
CA PRO A 579 -8.05 72.93 23.66
C PRO A 579 -6.80 72.97 24.56
N LYS A 580 -7.00 72.99 25.88
CA LYS A 580 -5.92 72.82 26.87
C LYS A 580 -5.76 71.37 27.26
N TYR A 581 -4.54 70.93 27.53
CA TYR A 581 -4.32 69.61 28.12
C TYR A 581 -4.33 69.64 29.65
N ALA A 582 -3.90 70.73 30.28
CA ALA A 582 -3.71 70.88 31.73
C ALA A 582 -2.77 69.81 32.34
N PRO A 583 -1.48 69.75 31.92
CA PRO A 583 -0.57 68.64 32.23
C PRO A 583 -0.36 68.38 33.73
N LYS A 584 -0.33 69.43 34.55
CA LYS A 584 -0.12 69.33 36.01
C LYS A 584 -1.39 69.01 36.81
N ALA A 585 -2.57 69.12 36.21
CA ALA A 585 -3.82 68.87 36.92
C ALA A 585 -3.97 67.37 37.25
N PRO A 586 -4.61 67.02 38.38
CA PRO A 586 -4.91 65.64 38.71
C PRO A 586 -5.90 65.03 37.72
N VAL A 587 -5.76 63.73 37.46
CA VAL A 587 -6.73 62.97 36.64
C VAL A 587 -7.89 62.52 37.53
N SER A 588 -9.12 62.85 37.15
CA SER A 588 -10.32 62.30 37.80
C SER A 588 -10.56 60.85 37.37
N ARG A 589 -11.25 60.06 38.20
CA ARG A 589 -11.56 58.65 37.91
C ARG A 589 -12.37 58.47 36.63
N GLU A 590 -13.35 59.33 36.37
CA GLU A 590 -14.12 59.29 35.11
C GLU A 590 -13.27 59.60 33.87
N ALA A 591 -12.33 60.55 33.98
CA ALA A 591 -11.41 60.85 32.88
C ALA A 591 -10.46 59.68 32.63
N MET A 592 -10.07 58.98 33.70
CA MET A 592 -9.30 57.74 33.61
C MET A 592 -10.06 56.63 32.87
N ALA A 593 -11.32 56.41 33.21
CA ALA A 593 -12.16 55.46 32.49
C ALA A 593 -12.20 55.77 31.00
N ALA A 594 -12.35 57.05 30.65
CA ALA A 594 -12.37 57.49 29.27
C ALA A 594 -11.05 57.23 28.53
N PHE A 595 -9.89 57.43 29.19
CA PHE A 595 -8.59 57.14 28.58
C PHE A 595 -8.36 55.65 28.36
N ILE A 596 -8.60 54.82 29.38
CA ILE A 596 -8.39 53.36 29.28
C ILE A 596 -9.34 52.76 28.24
N TYR A 597 -10.62 53.13 28.25
CA TYR A 597 -11.59 52.60 27.28
C TYR A 597 -11.17 52.88 25.83
N ARG A 598 -10.58 54.05 25.56
CA ARG A 598 -10.15 54.43 24.20
C ARG A 598 -8.90 53.70 23.72
N LEU A 599 -8.16 53.04 24.60
CA LEU A 599 -7.04 52.16 24.26
C LEU A 599 -7.48 50.77 23.80
N GLU A 600 -8.70 50.35 24.14
CA GLU A 600 -9.24 49.01 23.91
C GLU A 600 -10.25 48.95 22.73
N PRO A 601 -10.65 47.76 22.25
CA PRO A 601 -11.67 47.62 21.22
C PRO A 601 -13.00 48.29 21.60
N ARG A 602 -13.54 49.13 20.71
CA ARG A 602 -14.53 50.17 21.04
C ARG A 602 -16.00 49.74 21.10
N SER A 603 -16.31 48.44 20.95
CA SER A 603 -17.70 47.96 20.94
C SER A 603 -18.14 47.47 22.32
N TYR A 604 -18.82 48.34 23.08
CA TYR A 604 -19.46 47.98 24.34
C TYR A 604 -20.81 48.68 24.49
N THR A 605 -21.82 47.92 24.90
CA THR A 605 -23.17 48.41 25.21
C THR A 605 -23.34 48.44 26.72
N ALA A 606 -23.49 49.64 27.28
CA ALA A 606 -23.64 49.82 28.72
C ALA A 606 -25.01 49.30 29.19
N PRO A 607 -25.10 48.72 30.41
CA PRO A 607 -26.36 48.26 30.97
C PRO A 607 -27.31 49.43 31.23
N ILE A 608 -28.61 49.16 31.13
CA ILE A 608 -29.67 50.13 31.47
C ILE A 608 -29.71 50.47 32.97
N ALA A 609 -29.18 49.57 33.81
CA ALA A 609 -29.02 49.79 35.25
C ALA A 609 -27.53 49.92 35.58
N SER A 610 -27.16 51.01 36.27
CA SER A 610 -25.77 51.23 36.65
C SER A 610 -25.28 50.18 37.65
N PRO A 611 -24.05 49.65 37.48
CA PRO A 611 -23.43 48.79 38.49
C PRO A 611 -22.99 49.56 39.74
N PHE A 612 -22.91 50.90 39.68
CA PHE A 612 -22.49 51.75 40.80
C PHE A 612 -23.64 52.53 41.43
N ALA A 613 -23.50 52.88 42.70
CA ALA A 613 -24.50 53.61 43.47
C ALA A 613 -24.50 55.13 43.21
N ASP A 614 -23.43 55.66 42.63
CA ASP A 614 -23.15 57.10 42.47
C ASP A 614 -22.80 57.48 41.02
N VAL A 615 -23.23 56.67 40.06
CA VAL A 615 -23.13 56.93 38.62
C VAL A 615 -24.43 56.47 37.98
N GLU A 616 -25.06 57.31 37.16
CA GLU A 616 -26.36 57.04 36.55
C GLU A 616 -26.26 56.91 35.01
N PRO A 617 -27.14 56.12 34.37
CA PRO A 617 -27.25 56.13 32.92
C PRO A 617 -27.53 57.53 32.39
N GLY A 618 -26.64 58.04 31.53
CA GLY A 618 -26.70 59.41 30.99
C GLY A 618 -25.60 60.33 31.52
N ASP A 619 -24.92 59.96 32.61
CA ASP A 619 -23.75 60.68 33.09
C ASP A 619 -22.62 60.66 32.05
N ASN A 620 -21.81 61.72 32.06
CA ASN A 620 -20.58 61.77 31.26
C ASN A 620 -19.69 60.56 31.61
N PHE A 621 -19.25 59.86 30.58
CA PHE A 621 -18.42 58.66 30.67
C PHE A 621 -19.08 57.45 31.36
N TYR A 622 -20.41 57.43 31.53
CA TYR A 622 -21.12 56.28 32.11
C TYR A 622 -20.78 54.96 31.41
N ARG A 623 -20.74 54.97 30.08
CA ARG A 623 -20.42 53.78 29.28
C ARG A 623 -19.05 53.22 29.61
N GLU A 624 -18.05 54.08 29.66
CA GLU A 624 -16.66 53.74 29.94
C GLU A 624 -16.51 53.24 31.39
N ILE A 625 -17.20 53.86 32.34
CA ILE A 625 -17.23 53.45 33.75
C ILE A 625 -17.88 52.07 33.91
N ALA A 626 -19.02 51.83 33.25
CA ALA A 626 -19.69 50.54 33.28
C ALA A 626 -18.85 49.43 32.62
N TRP A 627 -18.20 49.74 31.50
CA TRP A 627 -17.26 48.81 30.85
C TRP A 627 -16.13 48.37 31.78
N MET A 628 -15.55 49.31 32.54
CA MET A 628 -14.50 48.97 33.50
C MET A 628 -14.99 48.00 34.59
N TYR A 629 -16.28 48.05 34.96
CA TYR A 629 -16.85 47.14 35.95
C TYR A 629 -17.05 45.73 35.40
N ASP A 630 -17.55 45.62 34.17
CA ASP A 630 -17.82 44.34 33.52
C ASP A 630 -16.54 43.59 33.18
N THR A 631 -15.53 44.32 32.73
CA THR A 631 -14.16 43.81 32.46
C THR A 631 -13.32 43.64 33.72
N LYS A 632 -13.86 43.96 34.91
CA LYS A 632 -13.19 43.88 36.22
C LYS A 632 -11.93 44.74 36.35
N VAL A 633 -11.75 45.72 35.46
CA VAL A 633 -10.71 46.75 35.61
C VAL A 633 -10.98 47.60 36.86
N SER A 634 -12.24 47.97 37.10
CA SER A 634 -12.69 48.67 38.31
C SER A 634 -13.71 47.85 39.10
N THR A 635 -13.48 47.68 40.39
CA THR A 635 -14.43 47.02 41.32
C THR A 635 -15.29 48.02 42.11
N GLY A 636 -14.94 49.31 42.09
CA GLY A 636 -15.49 50.32 42.98
C GLY A 636 -15.10 50.12 44.44
N VAL A 637 -15.66 50.98 45.30
CA VAL A 637 -15.55 50.92 46.75
C VAL A 637 -16.82 50.29 47.29
N GLU A 638 -16.69 49.17 48.01
CA GLU A 638 -17.82 48.49 48.64
C GLU A 638 -18.61 49.46 49.53
N GLN A 639 -19.93 49.25 49.57
CA GLN A 639 -20.84 50.00 50.42
C GLN A 639 -21.68 49.03 51.24
N PRO A 640 -22.18 49.45 52.42
CA PRO A 640 -23.12 48.64 53.21
C PRO A 640 -24.38 48.22 52.44
N SER A 641 -24.78 48.97 51.41
CA SER A 641 -25.92 48.66 50.55
C SER A 641 -25.66 47.50 49.57
N GLY A 642 -24.45 46.94 49.52
CA GLY A 642 -24.04 45.93 48.54
C GLY A 642 -23.74 46.48 47.14
N LYS A 643 -24.22 47.69 46.81
CA LYS A 643 -23.94 48.36 45.53
C LYS A 643 -22.71 49.28 45.66
N PRO A 644 -21.59 49.01 44.96
CA PRO A 644 -20.35 49.76 45.15
C PRO A 644 -20.46 51.21 44.66
N LYS A 645 -19.61 52.10 45.20
CA LYS A 645 -19.42 53.46 44.69
C LYS A 645 -18.21 53.55 43.77
N TYR A 646 -18.32 54.31 42.69
CA TYR A 646 -17.24 54.58 41.76
C TYR A 646 -16.47 55.86 42.09
N ALA A 647 -17.12 56.89 42.65
CA ALA A 647 -16.58 58.22 42.95
C ALA A 647 -15.98 58.96 41.72
N PRO A 648 -16.75 59.19 40.64
CA PRO A 648 -16.25 59.61 39.32
C PRO A 648 -15.42 60.89 39.32
N LYS A 649 -15.76 61.86 40.18
CA LYS A 649 -15.10 63.18 40.24
C LYS A 649 -13.81 63.20 41.07
N THR A 650 -13.50 62.14 41.81
CA THR A 650 -12.32 62.11 42.69
C THR A 650 -11.04 61.88 41.89
N ALA A 651 -9.91 62.41 42.39
CA ALA A 651 -8.60 62.20 41.78
C ALA A 651 -8.15 60.73 41.92
N VAL A 652 -7.49 60.21 40.89
CA VAL A 652 -6.91 58.85 40.93
C VAL A 652 -5.57 58.89 41.65
N SER A 653 -5.41 58.07 42.69
CA SER A 653 -4.11 57.86 43.33
C SER A 653 -3.18 57.01 42.47
N ARG A 654 -1.87 57.12 42.68
CA ARG A 654 -0.85 56.35 41.95
C ARG A 654 -1.02 54.83 42.12
N GLU A 655 -1.29 54.36 43.33
CA GLU A 655 -1.56 52.93 43.58
C GLU A 655 -2.84 52.45 42.88
N ALA A 656 -3.89 53.28 42.80
CA ALA A 656 -5.11 52.93 42.10
C ALA A 656 -4.86 52.87 40.58
N MET A 657 -3.97 53.72 40.06
CA MET A 657 -3.53 53.63 38.68
C MET A 657 -2.80 52.34 38.38
N ALA A 658 -1.88 51.91 39.26
CA ALA A 658 -1.20 50.63 39.11
C ALA A 658 -2.21 49.49 39.02
N ALA A 659 -3.22 49.48 39.89
CA ALA A 659 -4.28 48.49 39.88
C ALA A 659 -5.09 48.50 38.56
N PHE A 660 -5.43 49.66 38.03
CA PHE A 660 -6.14 49.75 36.74
C PHE A 660 -5.30 49.21 35.59
N LEU A 661 -4.07 49.69 35.43
CA LEU A 661 -3.19 49.27 34.33
C LEU A 661 -2.84 47.78 34.43
N TYR A 662 -2.63 47.26 35.64
CA TYR A 662 -2.34 45.85 35.85
C TYR A 662 -3.49 44.93 35.44
N ARG A 663 -4.74 45.39 35.51
CA ARG A 663 -5.93 44.60 35.15
C ARG A 663 -6.30 44.71 33.67
N VAL A 664 -5.77 45.73 32.98
CA VAL A 664 -5.98 45.94 31.54
C VAL A 664 -4.97 45.15 30.70
N LYS A 665 -3.80 44.81 31.26
CA LYS A 665 -2.67 44.19 30.54
C LYS A 665 -2.93 42.80 29.94
#